data_AF-A0AAD2HG14-F1
#
_entry.id   AF-A0AAD2HG14-F1
#
_cell.length_a   1.000
_cell.length_b   1.000
_cell.length_c   1.000
_cell.angle_alpha   90.00
_cell.angle_beta   90.00
_cell.angle_gamma   90.00
#
_symmetry.space_group_name_H-M   'P 1'
#
loop_
_entity.id
_entity.type
_entity.pdbx_description
1 polymer ?
#
loop_
_entity_poly.entity_id
_entity_poly.type
_entity_poly.pdbx_seq_one_letter_code
_entity_poly.pdbx_strand_id
1 'polypeptide(L)'
;MRLLRGGVASGTANKVAALILSLPLPIISYLAGSERVAMRVWHPLAFFASAAPLVFANVNFDTCLADIHQGLWGDTGGTDNYGNPVSNISQATAITYGLCIKACGAGSEPFDWNIFSQQFSAWLLPYLALISQLPFGAQSRLDNLVSMLLTLGSPTLAAYSLALTVLNGHWIAQRFSHIRYPNVKEAVKILSSLQQSALRVVCEESLLASLVVLHENDDWWSELSIWLNYVHTWSISAVASIIWVVTAYIFTVVDSFTSAQNTNSTLNANGQAIGSIFLWLLPVVVGWLQISPKCDHDRVHQALDRANKMAYVASDDGEPILASKVSRQRAIYLQKRLGEIHRDQVKLEQSTAPIYNYARFLSWAAAVEDVYLAFREASERTDRHEPVDKQGVWEHGDRHWSIHPRNRRGSTTQVSDYVKMRTSEIPSPRRSRLGPGVLARFLLASILAICLTWGSVGAAVLVAFFTPTKGIACRSGSYLLYGTCSTLVWMLLVVSSGLAHYASFAKSYRGRYIHTRTTRVAGILAITLRRVGKILAALNSAWILAACLFQFGSFFDRCWCNRQASVFYLGKDAYNVISISTADVAALNAPWIGGVTLASGVSILFMAFVSVLINPNLPDIDRGLCVGSFLVSYPHRSLSFRHFYNAASRDRILAEGSCRGRHLLHSRRPCRESPLSRTQSGKFMPAQMIIVNKAVLNDTPELPFTLLFLQTSIAVFLLRLLAFVNRTALGQAIPGSFNFELPMFNRGTILRILPYLCVGLIGLVFNTLCLANVDAAFFQIARGLQLPFTILISSAHMGQTPSKQIILSAFIVTFGFLVGSMPTLLPVLSISSISDSDGHYLSRQTAVALIYGCISSFVLALHAVLKKSALVHVGQSVIALCYFGNLFMAVGMIPCMVVNAEFSLLYQRFLEGTTDWTTFAVGSAVTGVFGFLLGISSALSIKVTNPVTHMFSSAAKGVFQTFLGMWLFSDILTLSRAYSIAIITGGTVYFTYLQTRPKPRERLAGPQNDVEKQMDSEKQILLEKNSDSQA
;
A
#
# COMPACT_ATOMS: atom_id res chain seq x y z
N MET A 1 -7.97 44.47 -21.19
CA MET A 1 -8.78 45.18 -20.16
C MET A 1 -10.15 45.48 -20.76
N ARG A 2 -11.23 45.28 -20.00
CA ARG A 2 -12.67 45.28 -20.40
C ARG A 2 -13.18 43.99 -21.07
N LEU A 3 -13.18 42.88 -20.31
CA LEU A 3 -14.14 41.75 -20.41
C LEU A 3 -13.98 40.79 -19.19
N LEU A 4 -13.63 41.33 -18.02
CA LEU A 4 -13.41 40.57 -16.78
C LEU A 4 -14.11 41.24 -15.58
N ARG A 5 -15.44 41.31 -15.62
CA ARG A 5 -16.26 41.57 -14.42
C ARG A 5 -17.58 40.81 -14.56
N GLY A 6 -17.76 39.80 -13.70
CA GLY A 6 -19.02 39.08 -13.52
C GLY A 6 -18.85 37.57 -13.41
N GLY A 7 -18.98 37.02 -12.19
CA GLY A 7 -19.32 35.61 -11.95
C GLY A 7 -18.20 34.59 -12.03
N VAL A 8 -17.29 34.55 -11.05
CA VAL A 8 -16.30 33.45 -10.88
C VAL A 8 -16.64 32.66 -9.61
N ALA A 9 -17.69 31.84 -9.67
CA ALA A 9 -18.02 30.89 -8.61
C ALA A 9 -19.00 29.80 -9.11
N SER A 10 -18.60 28.92 -10.04
CA SER A 10 -19.39 27.71 -10.37
C SER A 10 -18.60 26.70 -11.19
N GLY A 11 -18.87 25.40 -11.02
CA GLY A 11 -18.29 24.31 -11.83
C GLY A 11 -16.91 23.82 -11.38
N THR A 12 -16.57 23.90 -10.10
CA THR A 12 -15.29 23.43 -9.53
C THR A 12 -15.05 21.92 -9.75
N ALA A 13 -16.03 21.09 -9.38
CA ALA A 13 -15.96 19.63 -9.53
C ALA A 13 -15.76 19.17 -10.99
N ASN A 14 -16.35 19.89 -11.95
CA ASN A 14 -16.19 19.61 -13.39
C ASN A 14 -14.74 19.85 -13.86
N LYS A 15 -14.05 20.85 -13.29
CA LYS A 15 -12.63 21.11 -13.59
C LYS A 15 -11.70 20.03 -13.01
N VAL A 16 -12.05 19.46 -11.85
CA VAL A 16 -11.28 18.36 -11.23
C VAL A 16 -11.48 17.05 -12.00
N ALA A 17 -12.70 16.75 -12.44
CA ALA A 17 -12.96 15.60 -13.31
C ALA A 17 -12.29 15.73 -14.67
N ALA A 18 -12.31 16.92 -15.28
CA ALA A 18 -11.55 17.21 -16.50
C ALA A 18 -10.03 17.05 -16.29
N LEU A 19 -9.50 17.42 -15.12
CA LEU A 19 -8.08 17.26 -14.76
C LEU A 19 -7.67 15.78 -14.55
N ILE A 20 -8.57 14.97 -13.97
CA ILE A 20 -8.36 13.53 -13.72
C ILE A 20 -8.55 12.71 -15.00
N LEU A 21 -9.51 13.08 -15.85
CA LEU A 21 -9.69 12.53 -17.20
C LEU A 21 -8.55 12.96 -18.13
N SER A 22 -7.92 14.12 -17.88
CA SER A 22 -6.67 14.51 -18.51
C SER A 22 -5.46 13.84 -17.84
N LEU A 23 -5.40 12.50 -17.84
CA LEU A 23 -4.14 11.77 -17.62
C LEU A 23 -3.06 12.40 -18.50
N PRO A 24 -1.94 12.93 -17.98
CA PRO A 24 -1.03 13.73 -18.80
C PRO A 24 -0.60 12.90 -20.02
N LEU A 25 -0.85 13.45 -21.22
CA LEU A 25 -0.40 12.96 -22.54
C LEU A 25 0.86 12.08 -22.52
N PRO A 26 1.95 12.42 -21.79
CA PRO A 26 3.13 11.56 -21.64
C PRO A 26 2.85 10.13 -21.12
N ILE A 27 1.86 9.91 -20.25
CA ILE A 27 1.50 8.57 -19.75
C ILE A 27 0.81 7.75 -20.84
N ILE A 28 -0.12 8.34 -21.59
CA ILE A 28 -0.79 7.64 -22.69
C ILE A 28 0.19 7.39 -23.85
N SER A 29 1.09 8.33 -24.15
CA SER A 29 2.21 8.13 -25.06
C SER A 29 3.14 7.01 -24.61
N TYR A 30 3.43 6.91 -23.31
CA TYR A 30 4.22 5.83 -22.73
C TYR A 30 3.52 4.47 -22.83
N LEU A 31 2.20 4.42 -22.59
CA LEU A 31 1.39 3.20 -22.68
C LEU A 31 1.18 2.73 -24.13
N ALA A 32 1.01 3.67 -25.07
CA ALA A 32 0.79 3.40 -26.48
C ALA A 32 2.09 3.03 -27.23
N GLY A 33 3.26 3.31 -26.65
CA GLY A 33 4.57 3.06 -27.28
C GLY A 33 4.81 3.87 -28.57
N SER A 34 3.96 4.88 -28.83
CA SER A 34 4.02 5.74 -30.01
C SER A 34 3.22 7.03 -29.77
N GLU A 35 3.87 8.19 -29.93
CA GLU A 35 3.22 9.51 -29.80
C GLU A 35 2.06 9.71 -30.78
N ARG A 36 2.16 9.17 -32.01
CA ARG A 36 1.13 9.33 -33.04
C ARG A 36 -0.18 8.60 -32.70
N VAL A 37 -0.08 7.43 -32.07
CA VAL A 37 -1.25 6.65 -31.62
C VAL A 37 -1.88 7.29 -30.39
N ALA A 38 -1.04 7.77 -29.46
CA ALA A 38 -1.50 8.49 -28.28
C ALA A 38 -2.27 9.76 -28.64
N MET A 39 -1.80 10.55 -29.61
CA MET A 39 -2.50 11.75 -30.10
C MET A 39 -3.89 11.41 -30.69
N ARG A 40 -4.01 10.35 -31.51
CA ARG A 40 -5.30 9.94 -32.11
C ARG A 40 -6.32 9.44 -31.08
N VAL A 41 -5.87 8.80 -30.00
CA VAL A 41 -6.73 8.35 -28.89
C VAL A 41 -7.05 9.50 -27.92
N TRP A 42 -6.11 10.42 -27.73
CA TRP A 42 -6.24 11.58 -26.85
C TRP A 42 -7.25 12.61 -27.38
N HIS A 43 -7.26 12.90 -28.68
CA HIS A 43 -8.17 13.89 -29.26
C HIS A 43 -9.66 13.67 -28.93
N PRO A 44 -10.24 12.46 -29.08
CA PRO A 44 -11.63 12.24 -28.68
C PRO A 44 -11.84 12.30 -27.16
N LEU A 45 -10.90 11.80 -26.34
CA LEU A 45 -11.01 11.83 -24.88
C LEU A 45 -10.88 13.24 -24.29
N ALA A 46 -9.95 14.05 -24.82
CA ALA A 46 -9.80 15.46 -24.48
C ALA A 46 -10.99 16.28 -24.95
N PHE A 47 -11.58 15.93 -26.11
CA PHE A 47 -12.82 16.54 -26.60
C PHE A 47 -14.01 16.28 -25.66
N PHE A 48 -14.17 15.03 -25.17
CA PHE A 48 -15.17 14.69 -24.16
C PHE A 48 -14.90 15.36 -22.79
N ALA A 49 -13.63 15.53 -22.39
CA ALA A 49 -13.26 16.22 -21.16
C ALA A 49 -13.40 17.76 -21.26
N SER A 50 -13.22 18.34 -22.45
CA SER A 50 -13.40 19.78 -22.71
C SER A 50 -14.86 20.19 -22.95
N ALA A 51 -15.75 19.23 -23.21
CA ALA A 51 -17.18 19.50 -23.46
C ALA A 51 -18.02 19.73 -22.19
N ALA A 52 -17.42 19.74 -20.99
CA ALA A 52 -18.10 20.13 -19.76
C ALA A 52 -17.28 21.18 -19.00
N PRO A 53 -17.68 22.46 -19.12
CA PRO A 53 -18.63 22.95 -18.14
C PRO A 53 -19.69 23.85 -18.78
N LEU A 54 -20.88 23.29 -18.99
CA LEU A 54 -22.08 24.13 -18.94
C LEU A 54 -22.23 24.55 -17.47
N VAL A 55 -22.26 25.86 -17.24
CA VAL A 55 -22.64 26.45 -15.95
C VAL A 55 -24.10 26.07 -15.74
N PHE A 56 -24.36 25.12 -14.85
CA PHE A 56 -25.72 24.80 -14.45
C PHE A 56 -26.01 25.50 -13.12
N ALA A 57 -27.23 26.03 -12.98
CA ALA A 57 -27.73 26.56 -11.71
C ALA A 57 -27.79 25.43 -10.66
N ASN A 58 -27.51 25.75 -9.40
CA ASN A 58 -27.69 24.81 -8.29
C ASN A 58 -29.19 24.65 -8.03
N VAL A 59 -29.64 23.41 -7.89
CA VAL A 59 -31.07 23.07 -7.69
C VAL A 59 -31.22 22.48 -6.29
N ASN A 60 -32.18 22.98 -5.50
CA ASN A 60 -32.59 22.33 -4.26
C ASN A 60 -33.83 21.47 -4.57
N PHE A 61 -33.67 20.15 -4.63
CA PHE A 61 -34.77 19.24 -4.97
C PHE A 61 -35.86 19.20 -3.90
N ASP A 62 -35.53 19.46 -2.63
CA ASP A 62 -36.53 19.45 -1.56
C ASP A 62 -37.41 20.70 -1.66
N THR A 63 -36.82 21.86 -1.98
CA THR A 63 -37.57 23.08 -2.32
C THR A 63 -38.38 22.90 -3.61
N CYS A 64 -37.80 22.29 -4.64
CA CYS A 64 -38.51 22.02 -5.89
C CYS A 64 -39.73 21.12 -5.68
N LEU A 65 -39.60 20.07 -4.84
CA LEU A 65 -40.72 19.19 -4.52
C LEU A 65 -41.82 19.95 -3.75
N ALA A 66 -41.46 20.82 -2.82
CA ALA A 66 -42.42 21.65 -2.09
C ALA A 66 -43.21 22.59 -3.04
N ASP A 67 -42.56 23.17 -4.05
CA ASP A 67 -43.23 23.99 -5.06
C ASP A 67 -44.19 23.16 -5.95
N ILE A 68 -43.82 21.91 -6.25
CA ILE A 68 -44.69 20.96 -6.97
C ILE A 68 -45.89 20.57 -6.12
N HIS A 69 -45.71 20.33 -4.80
CA HIS A 69 -46.81 20.04 -3.87
C HIS A 69 -47.81 21.19 -3.76
N GLN A 70 -47.37 22.43 -3.96
CA GLN A 70 -48.22 23.63 -4.00
C GLN A 70 -48.94 23.83 -5.34
N GLY A 71 -48.74 22.95 -6.34
CA GLY A 71 -49.45 23.00 -7.62
C GLY A 71 -48.93 24.04 -8.62
N LEU A 72 -47.79 24.68 -8.36
CA LEU A 72 -47.22 25.76 -9.20
C LEU A 72 -46.90 25.32 -10.65
N TRP A 73 -46.78 24.00 -10.90
CA TRP A 73 -46.36 23.43 -12.20
C TRP A 73 -47.43 22.53 -12.87
N GLY A 74 -48.65 22.52 -12.31
CA GLY A 74 -49.78 21.68 -12.73
C GLY A 74 -49.84 20.31 -12.05
N ASP A 75 -51.00 19.67 -12.07
CA ASP A 75 -51.28 18.43 -11.29
C ASP A 75 -50.82 17.12 -11.96
N THR A 76 -50.19 17.21 -13.14
CA THR A 76 -49.82 16.04 -13.93
C THR A 76 -48.33 15.71 -13.80
N GLY A 77 -48.01 14.44 -13.56
CA GLY A 77 -46.63 13.93 -13.53
C GLY A 77 -46.04 13.65 -12.15
N GLY A 78 -46.83 13.76 -11.07
CA GLY A 78 -46.48 13.24 -9.74
C GLY A 78 -46.69 11.72 -9.66
N THR A 79 -45.75 11.00 -9.04
CA THR A 79 -45.79 9.55 -8.87
C THR A 79 -45.45 9.11 -7.45
N ASP A 80 -45.76 7.86 -7.11
CA ASP A 80 -45.22 7.18 -5.93
C ASP A 80 -43.78 6.69 -6.18
N ASN A 81 -43.16 6.08 -5.17
CA ASN A 81 -41.79 5.55 -5.26
C ASN A 81 -41.63 4.31 -6.16
N TYR A 82 -42.74 3.80 -6.71
CA TYR A 82 -42.79 2.69 -7.66
C TYR A 82 -43.04 3.15 -9.10
N GLY A 83 -43.30 4.44 -9.31
CA GLY A 83 -43.57 5.04 -10.62
C GLY A 83 -45.05 5.07 -10.99
N ASN A 84 -45.97 4.73 -10.08
CA ASN A 84 -47.40 4.83 -10.33
C ASN A 84 -47.88 6.28 -10.16
N PRO A 85 -48.78 6.79 -11.01
CA PRO A 85 -49.30 8.14 -10.88
C PRO A 85 -50.12 8.29 -9.60
N VAL A 86 -49.92 9.38 -8.85
CA VAL A 86 -50.74 9.71 -7.68
C VAL A 86 -51.91 10.61 -8.07
N SER A 87 -53.06 10.42 -7.42
CA SER A 87 -54.28 11.20 -7.68
C SER A 87 -54.22 12.63 -7.12
N ASN A 88 -53.37 12.89 -6.12
CA ASN A 88 -53.17 14.21 -5.54
C ASN A 88 -51.68 14.53 -5.51
N ILE A 89 -51.27 15.63 -6.14
CA ILE A 89 -49.86 15.98 -6.31
C ILE A 89 -49.16 16.32 -4.98
N SER A 90 -49.92 16.75 -3.97
CA SER A 90 -49.42 16.99 -2.61
C SER A 90 -48.92 15.71 -1.91
N GLN A 91 -49.32 14.54 -2.38
CA GLN A 91 -48.88 13.23 -1.86
C GLN A 91 -47.76 12.60 -2.71
N ALA A 92 -47.29 13.29 -3.76
CA ALA A 92 -46.25 12.76 -4.63
C ALA A 92 -44.91 12.65 -3.89
N THR A 93 -44.35 11.45 -3.81
CA THR A 93 -43.02 11.20 -3.25
C THR A 93 -41.95 11.16 -4.34
N ALA A 94 -42.38 10.98 -5.60
CA ALA A 94 -41.56 10.98 -6.80
C ALA A 94 -42.21 11.78 -7.93
N ILE A 95 -41.42 12.15 -8.94
CA ILE A 95 -41.89 12.92 -10.10
C ILE A 95 -41.36 12.34 -11.41
N THR A 96 -42.14 12.42 -12.48
CA THR A 96 -41.69 12.02 -13.83
C THR A 96 -40.50 12.86 -14.31
N TYR A 97 -39.65 12.28 -15.16
CA TYR A 97 -38.46 12.96 -15.71
C TYR A 97 -38.81 14.27 -16.43
N GLY A 98 -39.90 14.27 -17.21
CA GLY A 98 -40.39 15.47 -17.91
C GLY A 98 -40.77 16.59 -16.94
N LEU A 99 -41.46 16.26 -15.84
CA LEU A 99 -41.83 17.23 -14.81
C LEU A 99 -40.60 17.73 -14.04
N CYS A 100 -39.65 16.84 -13.73
CA CYS A 100 -38.39 17.21 -13.05
C CYS A 100 -37.60 18.26 -13.85
N ILE A 101 -37.40 18.04 -15.15
CA ILE A 101 -36.66 19.00 -15.99
C ILE A 101 -37.41 20.32 -16.11
N LYS A 102 -38.75 20.28 -16.18
CA LYS A 102 -39.60 21.48 -16.30
C LYS A 102 -39.60 22.31 -15.01
N ALA A 103 -39.75 21.67 -13.85
CA ALA A 103 -39.90 22.35 -12.57
C ALA A 103 -38.56 22.62 -11.87
N CYS A 104 -37.64 21.64 -11.85
CA CYS A 104 -36.36 21.74 -11.13
C CYS A 104 -35.19 22.14 -12.04
N GLY A 105 -35.32 22.03 -13.36
CA GLY A 105 -34.25 22.33 -14.32
C GLY A 105 -33.21 21.22 -14.47
N ALA A 106 -32.21 21.45 -15.32
CA ALA A 106 -31.15 20.47 -15.64
C ALA A 106 -29.92 20.52 -14.70
N GLY A 107 -30.00 21.32 -13.63
CA GLY A 107 -28.91 21.53 -12.68
C GLY A 107 -28.69 20.38 -11.71
N SER A 108 -27.56 20.44 -11.01
CA SER A 108 -27.24 19.50 -9.92
C SER A 108 -27.53 20.11 -8.56
N GLU A 109 -27.65 19.27 -7.54
CA GLU A 109 -27.63 19.72 -6.16
C GLU A 109 -26.36 20.52 -5.84
N PRO A 110 -26.45 21.49 -4.91
CA PRO A 110 -25.28 22.20 -4.43
C PRO A 110 -24.30 21.22 -3.80
N PHE A 111 -23.01 21.39 -4.09
CA PHE A 111 -21.95 20.60 -3.48
C PHE A 111 -21.92 20.83 -1.97
N ASP A 112 -22.19 19.78 -1.19
CA ASP A 112 -22.01 19.80 0.27
C ASP A 112 -20.64 19.22 0.62
N TRP A 113 -19.75 20.11 1.11
CA TRP A 113 -18.44 19.69 1.54
C TRP A 113 -18.48 18.66 2.69
N ASN A 114 -19.33 18.89 3.71
CA ASN A 114 -19.34 18.07 4.92
C ASN A 114 -19.65 16.61 4.57
N ILE A 115 -20.67 16.41 3.72
CA ILE A 115 -21.05 15.11 3.18
C ILE A 115 -19.90 14.53 2.34
N PHE A 116 -19.31 15.30 1.42
CA PHE A 116 -18.19 14.84 0.60
C PHE A 116 -16.98 14.38 1.45
N SER A 117 -16.58 15.16 2.46
CA SER A 117 -15.41 14.87 3.31
C SER A 117 -15.56 13.60 4.11
N GLN A 118 -16.74 13.48 4.76
CA GLN A 118 -17.09 12.33 5.56
C GLN A 118 -17.09 11.11 4.65
N GLN A 119 -17.74 11.20 3.50
CA GLN A 119 -17.84 10.08 2.57
C GLN A 119 -16.50 9.71 1.94
N PHE A 120 -15.70 10.66 1.45
CA PHE A 120 -14.37 10.39 0.89
C PHE A 120 -13.43 9.75 1.93
N SER A 121 -13.42 10.28 3.16
CA SER A 121 -12.53 9.82 4.23
C SER A 121 -12.93 8.45 4.77
N ALA A 122 -14.23 8.15 4.82
CA ALA A 122 -14.75 6.88 5.27
C ALA A 122 -14.66 5.79 4.18
N TRP A 123 -15.00 6.14 2.93
CA TRP A 123 -15.32 5.14 1.90
C TRP A 123 -14.22 4.92 0.86
N LEU A 124 -13.37 5.91 0.60
CA LEU A 124 -12.35 5.81 -0.46
C LEU A 124 -10.92 5.87 0.08
N LEU A 125 -10.67 6.76 1.04
CA LEU A 125 -9.33 7.00 1.58
C LEU A 125 -8.65 5.74 2.17
N PRO A 126 -9.34 4.85 2.91
CA PRO A 126 -8.72 3.62 3.42
C PRO A 126 -8.18 2.72 2.29
N TYR A 127 -8.95 2.60 1.19
CA TYR A 127 -8.55 1.79 0.04
C TYR A 127 -7.38 2.42 -0.73
N LEU A 128 -7.35 3.75 -0.86
CA LEU A 128 -6.18 4.44 -1.44
C LEU A 128 -4.90 4.19 -0.61
N ALA A 129 -5.00 4.16 0.71
CA ALA A 129 -3.88 3.79 1.57
C ALA A 129 -3.44 2.33 1.32
N LEU A 130 -4.40 1.41 1.14
CA LEU A 130 -4.12 0.01 0.88
C LEU A 130 -3.45 -0.23 -0.50
N ILE A 131 -3.78 0.56 -1.53
CA ILE A 131 -3.11 0.51 -2.84
C ILE A 131 -1.60 0.73 -2.70
N SER A 132 -1.16 1.59 -1.76
CA SER A 132 0.26 1.86 -1.53
C SER A 132 1.05 0.65 -0.99
N GLN A 133 0.34 -0.37 -0.51
CA GLN A 133 0.93 -1.60 0.03
C GLN A 133 1.11 -2.70 -1.03
N LEU A 134 0.67 -2.48 -2.26
CA LEU A 134 0.90 -3.43 -3.35
C LEU A 134 2.41 -3.57 -3.64
N PRO A 135 2.88 -4.78 -4.00
CA PRO A 135 4.28 -5.00 -4.32
C PRO A 135 4.66 -4.30 -5.63
N PHE A 136 5.39 -3.18 -5.50
CA PHE A 136 6.02 -2.47 -6.60
C PHE A 136 7.49 -2.88 -6.69
N GLY A 137 7.95 -3.31 -7.86
CA GLY A 137 9.33 -3.78 -8.06
C GLY A 137 9.94 -3.41 -9.40
N ALA A 138 9.27 -2.54 -10.18
CA ALA A 138 9.72 -2.24 -11.53
C ALA A 138 10.98 -1.35 -11.53
N GLN A 139 11.77 -1.50 -12.60
CA GLN A 139 13.04 -0.79 -12.80
C GLN A 139 12.88 0.74 -12.83
N SER A 140 11.72 1.24 -13.25
CA SER A 140 11.42 2.68 -13.32
C SER A 140 10.19 3.08 -12.51
N ARG A 141 10.15 4.34 -12.06
CA ARG A 141 8.98 4.90 -11.34
C ARG A 141 7.71 4.91 -12.20
N LEU A 142 7.85 5.10 -13.51
CA LEU A 142 6.73 5.06 -14.45
C LEU A 142 6.15 3.65 -14.57
N ASP A 143 7.00 2.62 -14.57
CA ASP A 143 6.51 1.23 -14.62
C ASP A 143 5.77 0.84 -13.34
N ASN A 144 6.17 1.38 -12.19
CA ASN A 144 5.42 1.24 -10.94
C ASN A 144 4.05 1.95 -11.00
N LEU A 145 3.98 3.15 -11.59
CA LEU A 145 2.71 3.84 -11.81
C LEU A 145 1.80 3.05 -12.76
N VAL A 146 2.33 2.50 -13.85
CA VAL A 146 1.56 1.64 -14.77
C VAL A 146 1.07 0.38 -14.07
N SER A 147 1.89 -0.24 -13.22
CA SER A 147 1.48 -1.38 -12.39
C SER A 147 0.30 -1.04 -11.47
N MET A 148 0.34 0.15 -10.86
CA MET A 148 -0.76 0.65 -10.03
C MET A 148 -2.04 0.84 -10.85
N LEU A 149 -1.95 1.53 -12.00
CA LEU A 149 -3.09 1.78 -12.89
C LEU A 149 -3.68 0.48 -13.46
N LEU A 150 -2.84 -0.51 -13.78
CA LEU A 150 -3.30 -1.84 -14.21
C LEU A 150 -4.04 -2.57 -13.09
N THR A 151 -3.56 -2.45 -11.85
CA THR A 151 -4.18 -3.10 -10.69
C THR A 151 -5.54 -2.48 -10.39
N LEU A 152 -5.60 -1.16 -10.32
CA LEU A 152 -6.84 -0.42 -10.04
C LEU A 152 -7.83 -0.48 -11.20
N GLY A 153 -7.34 -0.50 -12.44
CA GLY A 153 -8.15 -0.57 -13.66
C GLY A 153 -8.66 -1.96 -14.02
N SER A 154 -8.03 -3.02 -13.49
CA SER A 154 -8.49 -4.40 -13.66
C SER A 154 -8.26 -5.22 -12.38
N PRO A 155 -9.19 -5.13 -11.42
CA PRO A 155 -9.30 -6.07 -10.29
C PRO A 155 -9.17 -7.54 -10.72
N THR A 156 -9.77 -7.90 -11.86
CA THR A 156 -9.75 -9.27 -12.38
C THR A 156 -8.34 -9.71 -12.74
N LEU A 157 -7.56 -8.85 -13.38
CA LEU A 157 -6.16 -9.16 -13.71
C LEU A 157 -5.29 -9.29 -12.44
N ALA A 158 -5.53 -8.43 -11.44
CA ALA A 158 -4.79 -8.45 -10.19
C ALA A 158 -5.05 -9.75 -9.40
N ALA A 159 -6.32 -10.12 -9.24
CA ALA A 159 -6.74 -11.36 -8.60
C ALA A 159 -6.27 -12.59 -9.38
N TYR A 160 -6.38 -12.58 -10.71
CA TYR A 160 -5.90 -13.66 -11.58
C TYR A 160 -4.40 -13.88 -11.44
N SER A 161 -3.61 -12.80 -11.43
CA SER A 161 -2.15 -12.90 -11.32
C SER A 161 -1.72 -13.51 -9.98
N LEU A 162 -2.43 -13.16 -8.89
CA LEU A 162 -2.22 -13.71 -7.56
C LEU A 162 -2.62 -15.19 -7.49
N ALA A 163 -3.83 -15.53 -7.92
CA ALA A 163 -4.31 -16.91 -7.92
C ALA A 163 -3.41 -17.83 -8.76
N LEU A 164 -2.97 -17.34 -9.93
CA LEU A 164 -2.05 -18.09 -10.79
C LEU A 164 -0.67 -18.31 -10.14
N THR A 165 -0.14 -17.33 -9.40
CA THR A 165 1.12 -17.50 -8.64
C THR A 165 1.01 -18.61 -7.60
N VAL A 166 -0.09 -18.63 -6.83
CA VAL A 166 -0.33 -19.67 -5.81
C VAL A 166 -0.46 -21.05 -6.46
N LEU A 167 -1.28 -21.17 -7.51
CA LEU A 167 -1.47 -22.45 -8.22
C LEU A 167 -0.18 -22.94 -8.88
N ASN A 168 0.64 -22.03 -9.40
CA ASN A 168 1.94 -22.37 -9.99
C ASN A 168 2.93 -22.87 -8.94
N GLY A 169 2.96 -22.26 -7.74
CA GLY A 169 3.77 -22.70 -6.61
C GLY A 169 3.36 -24.10 -6.13
N HIS A 170 2.06 -24.37 -6.04
CA HIS A 170 1.57 -25.70 -5.67
C HIS A 170 1.88 -26.75 -6.74
N TRP A 171 1.63 -26.42 -8.01
CA TRP A 171 1.89 -27.33 -9.13
C TRP A 171 3.35 -27.75 -9.24
N ILE A 172 4.30 -26.82 -9.09
CA ILE A 172 5.73 -27.17 -9.19
C ILE A 172 6.16 -28.10 -8.06
N ALA A 173 5.70 -27.87 -6.83
CA ALA A 173 6.02 -28.74 -5.70
C ALA A 173 5.45 -30.16 -5.90
N GLN A 174 4.19 -30.26 -6.34
CA GLN A 174 3.58 -31.56 -6.66
C GLN A 174 4.30 -32.25 -7.82
N ARG A 175 4.70 -31.49 -8.85
CA ARG A 175 5.39 -32.03 -10.03
C ARG A 175 6.72 -32.67 -9.67
N PHE A 176 7.51 -32.05 -8.79
CA PHE A 176 8.80 -32.57 -8.33
C PHE A 176 8.71 -33.54 -7.14
N SER A 177 7.52 -33.74 -6.55
CA SER A 177 7.35 -34.55 -5.33
C SER A 177 7.82 -36.02 -5.45
N HIS A 178 7.79 -36.58 -6.66
CA HIS A 178 8.18 -37.97 -6.92
C HIS A 178 9.66 -38.15 -7.29
N ILE A 179 10.41 -37.06 -7.47
CA ILE A 179 11.81 -37.12 -7.91
C ILE A 179 12.72 -37.23 -6.70
N ARG A 180 13.54 -38.29 -6.68
CA ARG A 180 14.59 -38.50 -5.68
C ARG A 180 15.95 -38.21 -6.33
N TYR A 181 16.42 -36.98 -6.17
CA TYR A 181 17.72 -36.54 -6.68
C TYR A 181 18.26 -35.38 -5.82
N PRO A 182 19.59 -35.19 -5.71
CA PRO A 182 20.17 -34.02 -5.05
C PRO A 182 19.61 -32.68 -5.56
N ASN A 183 19.52 -31.68 -4.69
CA ASN A 183 19.10 -30.30 -4.98
C ASN A 183 17.66 -30.10 -5.49
N VAL A 184 16.81 -31.13 -5.53
CA VAL A 184 15.41 -30.99 -5.99
C VAL A 184 14.63 -29.97 -5.15
N LYS A 185 14.86 -29.95 -3.83
CA LYS A 185 14.22 -28.99 -2.91
C LYS A 185 14.65 -27.55 -3.21
N GLU A 186 15.92 -27.33 -3.46
CA GLU A 186 16.51 -26.04 -3.83
C GLU A 186 16.01 -25.59 -5.20
N ALA A 187 15.93 -26.50 -6.17
CA ALA A 187 15.40 -26.23 -7.50
C ALA A 187 13.94 -25.77 -7.45
N VAL A 188 13.07 -26.44 -6.69
CA VAL A 188 11.67 -26.03 -6.50
C VAL A 188 11.60 -24.64 -5.85
N LYS A 189 12.40 -24.36 -4.82
CA LYS A 189 12.45 -23.04 -4.18
C LYS A 189 12.88 -21.93 -5.13
N ILE A 190 13.91 -22.19 -5.95
CA ILE A 190 14.45 -21.23 -6.93
C ILE A 190 13.42 -20.96 -8.02
N LEU A 191 12.87 -22.00 -8.64
CA LEU A 191 11.90 -21.88 -9.72
C LEU A 191 10.59 -21.21 -9.25
N SER A 192 10.15 -21.50 -8.03
CA SER A 192 9.01 -20.83 -7.38
C SER A 192 9.32 -19.35 -7.12
N SER A 193 10.52 -19.05 -6.61
CA SER A 193 10.98 -17.66 -6.36
C SER A 193 11.15 -16.84 -7.63
N LEU A 194 11.48 -17.47 -8.76
CA LEU A 194 11.72 -16.78 -10.03
C LEU A 194 10.45 -16.63 -10.90
N GLN A 195 9.26 -16.96 -10.38
CA GLN A 195 7.98 -16.81 -11.10
C GLN A 195 7.72 -15.38 -11.59
N GLN A 196 8.11 -14.36 -10.83
CA GLN A 196 7.93 -12.95 -11.21
C GLN A 196 9.04 -12.40 -12.11
N SER A 197 9.96 -13.25 -12.58
CA SER A 197 11.12 -12.87 -13.39
C SER A 197 11.05 -13.45 -14.81
N ALA A 198 11.75 -12.85 -15.76
CA ALA A 198 11.83 -13.33 -17.15
C ALA A 198 12.79 -14.53 -17.29
N LEU A 199 12.45 -15.64 -16.65
CA LEU A 199 13.25 -16.87 -16.62
C LEU A 199 13.41 -17.48 -18.01
N ARG A 200 14.65 -17.84 -18.37
CA ARG A 200 15.00 -18.60 -19.56
C ARG A 200 15.97 -19.72 -19.21
N VAL A 201 15.78 -20.86 -19.87
CA VAL A 201 16.59 -22.06 -19.70
C VAL A 201 17.20 -22.41 -21.05
N VAL A 202 18.51 -22.64 -21.07
CA VAL A 202 19.26 -23.07 -22.26
C VAL A 202 19.56 -24.56 -22.14
N CYS A 203 18.98 -25.36 -23.02
CA CYS A 203 19.25 -26.80 -23.10
C CYS A 203 20.41 -27.14 -24.07
N GLU A 204 20.88 -26.18 -24.86
CA GLU A 204 21.98 -26.34 -25.82
C GLU A 204 23.35 -26.49 -25.12
N GLU A 205 24.32 -27.08 -25.82
CA GLU A 205 25.73 -27.22 -25.37
C GLU A 205 25.91 -27.93 -24.02
N SER A 206 24.97 -28.82 -23.64
CA SER A 206 24.97 -29.53 -22.34
C SER A 206 24.93 -28.62 -21.10
N LEU A 207 24.60 -27.33 -21.24
CA LEU A 207 24.62 -26.36 -20.14
C LEU A 207 23.65 -26.76 -19.01
N LEU A 208 22.38 -27.01 -19.35
CA LEU A 208 21.39 -27.47 -18.37
C LEU A 208 21.74 -28.85 -17.81
N ALA A 209 22.17 -29.77 -18.67
CA ALA A 209 22.53 -31.13 -18.26
C ALA A 209 23.69 -31.12 -17.25
N SER A 210 24.73 -30.33 -17.54
CA SER A 210 25.86 -30.10 -16.64
C SER A 210 25.43 -29.47 -15.31
N LEU A 211 24.52 -28.48 -15.34
CA LEU A 211 24.03 -27.83 -14.13
C LEU A 211 23.27 -28.78 -13.19
N VAL A 212 22.55 -29.76 -13.75
CA VAL A 212 21.77 -30.74 -12.98
C VAL A 212 22.64 -31.91 -12.54
N VAL A 213 23.47 -32.45 -13.44
CA VAL A 213 24.18 -33.73 -13.22
C VAL A 213 25.47 -33.55 -12.44
N LEU A 214 26.33 -32.57 -12.75
CA LEU A 214 27.65 -32.44 -12.12
C LEU A 214 27.52 -32.10 -10.63
N HIS A 215 28.34 -32.74 -9.79
CA HIS A 215 28.31 -32.50 -8.34
C HIS A 215 28.87 -31.11 -7.97
N GLU A 216 29.78 -30.55 -8.77
CA GLU A 216 30.38 -29.22 -8.54
C GLU A 216 29.33 -28.11 -8.55
N ASN A 217 28.18 -28.37 -9.18
CA ASN A 217 27.06 -27.45 -9.25
C ASN A 217 26.09 -27.58 -8.07
N ASP A 218 26.31 -28.49 -7.10
CA ASP A 218 25.45 -28.61 -5.92
C ASP A 218 25.46 -27.31 -5.08
N ASP A 219 26.62 -26.67 -4.96
CA ASP A 219 26.78 -25.37 -4.29
C ASP A 219 26.12 -24.21 -5.05
N TRP A 220 25.93 -24.34 -6.37
CA TRP A 220 25.22 -23.34 -7.16
C TRP A 220 23.74 -23.26 -6.76
N TRP A 221 23.09 -24.42 -6.56
CA TRP A 221 21.68 -24.50 -6.15
C TRP A 221 21.49 -23.96 -4.73
N SER A 222 22.38 -24.29 -3.81
CA SER A 222 22.31 -23.81 -2.42
C SER A 222 22.51 -22.29 -2.34
N GLU A 223 23.57 -21.75 -2.97
CA GLU A 223 23.89 -20.30 -2.98
C GLU A 223 22.73 -19.49 -3.58
N LEU A 224 22.22 -19.89 -4.76
CA LEU A 224 21.11 -19.16 -5.38
C LEU A 224 19.84 -19.19 -4.52
N SER A 225 19.54 -20.33 -3.89
CA SER A 225 18.39 -20.44 -2.99
C SER A 225 18.50 -19.51 -1.77
N ILE A 226 19.70 -19.39 -1.18
CA ILE A 226 19.98 -18.52 -0.02
C ILE A 226 19.77 -17.05 -0.39
N TRP A 227 20.30 -16.59 -1.52
CA TRP A 227 20.18 -15.20 -1.95
C TRP A 227 18.76 -14.81 -2.37
N LEU A 228 17.97 -15.77 -2.86
CA LEU A 228 16.55 -15.58 -3.17
C LEU A 228 15.64 -15.75 -1.93
N ASN A 229 16.14 -16.32 -0.83
CA ASN A 229 15.39 -16.51 0.41
C ASN A 229 15.30 -15.23 1.25
N TYR A 230 14.75 -14.18 0.63
CA TYR A 230 14.36 -12.96 1.31
C TYR A 230 12.86 -12.92 1.56
N VAL A 231 12.47 -12.55 2.78
CA VAL A 231 11.09 -12.31 3.18
C VAL A 231 10.87 -10.81 3.26
N HIS A 232 9.81 -10.31 2.62
CA HIS A 232 9.38 -8.94 2.83
C HIS A 232 8.59 -8.92 4.14
N THR A 233 9.20 -8.44 5.22
CA THR A 233 8.52 -8.34 6.52
C THR A 233 7.30 -7.42 6.40
N TRP A 234 6.21 -7.80 7.06
CA TRP A 234 5.00 -6.97 7.13
C TRP A 234 5.38 -5.61 7.69
N SER A 235 5.21 -4.55 6.89
CA SER A 235 5.51 -3.20 7.36
C SER A 235 4.42 -2.77 8.35
N ILE A 236 4.79 -2.00 9.38
CA ILE A 236 3.82 -1.41 10.32
C ILE A 236 2.75 -0.60 9.56
N SER A 237 3.17 0.04 8.46
CA SER A 237 2.27 0.75 7.54
C SER A 237 1.24 -0.18 6.91
N ALA A 238 1.65 -1.37 6.44
CA ALA A 238 0.75 -2.34 5.84
C ALA A 238 -0.28 -2.85 6.85
N VAL A 239 0.16 -3.21 8.06
CA VAL A 239 -0.73 -3.65 9.14
C VAL A 239 -1.73 -2.55 9.49
N ALA A 240 -1.27 -1.31 9.67
CA ALA A 240 -2.13 -0.18 9.98
C ALA A 240 -3.15 0.10 8.86
N SER A 241 -2.76 0.01 7.58
CA SER A 241 -3.68 0.17 6.45
C SER A 241 -4.73 -0.94 6.39
N ILE A 242 -4.35 -2.19 6.67
CA ILE A 242 -5.29 -3.32 6.72
C ILE A 242 -6.30 -3.12 7.85
N ILE A 243 -5.82 -2.81 9.07
CA ILE A 243 -6.70 -2.55 10.23
C ILE A 243 -7.65 -1.39 9.92
N TRP A 244 -7.16 -0.32 9.29
CA TRP A 244 -7.98 0.82 8.91
C TRP A 244 -9.10 0.43 7.94
N VAL A 245 -8.78 -0.29 6.86
CA VAL A 245 -9.79 -0.76 5.89
C VAL A 245 -10.82 -1.67 6.54
N VAL A 246 -10.38 -2.64 7.35
CA VAL A 246 -11.29 -3.57 8.06
C VAL A 246 -12.19 -2.81 9.03
N THR A 247 -11.64 -1.89 9.81
CA THR A 247 -12.40 -1.08 10.78
C THR A 247 -13.41 -0.18 10.06
N ALA A 248 -12.99 0.49 8.98
CA ALA A 248 -13.89 1.33 8.18
C ALA A 248 -15.04 0.50 7.57
N TYR A 249 -14.75 -0.70 7.06
CA TYR A 249 -15.77 -1.60 6.51
C TYR A 249 -16.67 -2.21 7.59
N ILE A 250 -16.20 -2.44 8.82
CA ILE A 250 -17.08 -2.86 9.92
C ILE A 250 -18.01 -1.71 10.31
N PHE A 251 -17.49 -0.49 10.48
CA PHE A 251 -18.33 0.67 10.80
C PHE A 251 -19.36 0.96 9.70
N THR A 252 -19.01 0.74 8.43
CA THR A 252 -19.94 0.77 7.30
C THR A 252 -21.15 -0.13 7.52
N VAL A 253 -20.88 -1.38 7.89
CA VAL A 253 -21.92 -2.39 8.07
C VAL A 253 -22.74 -2.07 9.32
N VAL A 254 -22.11 -1.62 10.41
CA VAL A 254 -22.83 -1.22 11.63
C VAL A 254 -23.73 -0.01 11.37
N ASP A 255 -23.21 1.05 10.76
CA ASP A 255 -23.94 2.30 10.46
C ASP A 255 -25.19 2.05 9.61
N SER A 256 -25.11 1.10 8.68
CA SER A 256 -26.24 0.70 7.84
C SER A 256 -27.39 0.04 8.62
N PHE A 257 -27.10 -0.65 9.73
CA PHE A 257 -28.14 -1.28 10.56
C PHE A 257 -28.67 -0.34 11.64
N THR A 258 -27.85 0.61 12.13
CA THR A 258 -28.28 1.61 13.12
C THR A 258 -29.10 2.74 12.51
N SER A 259 -28.78 3.15 11.27
CA SER A 259 -29.53 4.20 10.55
C SER A 259 -30.95 3.77 10.17
N ALA A 260 -31.24 2.46 10.12
CA ALA A 260 -32.58 1.94 9.85
C ALA A 260 -33.59 2.20 10.99
N GLN A 261 -33.14 2.61 12.18
CA GLN A 261 -34.01 2.93 13.33
C GLN A 261 -34.34 4.42 13.49
N ASN A 262 -33.63 5.34 12.82
CA ASN A 262 -33.79 6.79 13.02
C ASN A 262 -34.42 7.46 11.78
N THR A 263 -35.69 7.85 11.89
CA THR A 263 -36.62 8.23 10.81
C THR A 263 -36.29 9.51 10.02
N ASN A 264 -35.19 10.22 10.30
CA ASN A 264 -34.90 11.55 9.74
C ASN A 264 -33.52 11.72 9.09
N SER A 265 -32.69 10.68 9.02
CA SER A 265 -31.36 10.80 8.41
C SER A 265 -31.41 10.50 6.91
N THR A 266 -31.01 11.49 6.10
CA THR A 266 -30.66 11.35 4.68
C THR A 266 -29.98 10.02 4.42
N LEU A 267 -30.58 9.18 3.58
CA LEU A 267 -30.04 7.86 3.24
C LEU A 267 -28.60 7.97 2.72
N ASN A 268 -27.64 7.56 3.56
CA ASN A 268 -26.22 7.38 3.21
C ASN A 268 -25.98 6.18 2.26
N ALA A 269 -26.97 5.82 1.43
CA ALA A 269 -26.86 4.78 0.40
C ALA A 269 -25.68 5.03 -0.56
N ASN A 270 -25.23 6.29 -0.67
CA ASN A 270 -24.07 6.71 -1.45
C ASN A 270 -22.75 6.08 -0.96
N GLY A 271 -22.54 5.89 0.35
CA GLY A 271 -21.27 5.35 0.88
C GLY A 271 -21.17 3.82 0.81
N GLN A 272 -22.31 3.17 1.03
CA GLN A 272 -22.46 1.72 1.20
C GLN A 272 -21.95 0.90 -0.01
N ALA A 273 -22.29 1.30 -1.23
CA ALA A 273 -21.84 0.62 -2.44
C ALA A 273 -20.32 0.77 -2.69
N ILE A 274 -19.74 1.92 -2.34
CA ILE A 274 -18.31 2.20 -2.53
C ILE A 274 -17.44 1.39 -1.56
N GLY A 275 -17.89 1.16 -0.33
CA GLY A 275 -17.20 0.23 0.58
C GLY A 275 -17.10 -1.20 0.00
N SER A 276 -18.16 -1.64 -0.69
CA SER A 276 -18.19 -2.99 -1.29
C SER A 276 -17.38 -3.09 -2.58
N ILE A 277 -17.34 -2.05 -3.41
CA ILE A 277 -16.66 -2.11 -4.72
C ILE A 277 -15.15 -2.28 -4.61
N PHE A 278 -14.50 -1.74 -3.57
CA PHE A 278 -13.06 -1.85 -3.36
C PHE A 278 -12.65 -3.03 -2.47
N LEU A 279 -13.60 -3.82 -1.96
CA LEU A 279 -13.31 -4.87 -1.00
C LEU A 279 -12.35 -5.95 -1.56
N TRP A 280 -12.36 -6.20 -2.87
CA TRP A 280 -11.41 -7.11 -3.55
C TRP A 280 -9.94 -6.76 -3.32
N LEU A 281 -9.61 -5.49 -3.01
CA LEU A 281 -8.24 -5.05 -2.81
C LEU A 281 -7.63 -5.67 -1.53
N LEU A 282 -8.46 -5.92 -0.51
CA LEU A 282 -8.04 -6.55 0.74
C LEU A 282 -7.44 -7.95 0.53
N PRO A 283 -8.16 -8.94 -0.06
CA PRO A 283 -7.60 -10.26 -0.36
C PRO A 283 -6.36 -10.19 -1.25
N VAL A 284 -6.34 -9.28 -2.23
CA VAL A 284 -5.19 -9.13 -3.14
C VAL A 284 -3.95 -8.65 -2.40
N VAL A 285 -4.06 -7.60 -1.59
CA VAL A 285 -2.92 -7.06 -0.82
C VAL A 285 -2.46 -8.04 0.24
N VAL A 286 -3.38 -8.63 1.01
CA VAL A 286 -3.05 -9.64 2.03
C VAL A 286 -2.36 -10.84 1.37
N GLY A 287 -2.87 -11.34 0.25
CA GLY A 287 -2.25 -12.46 -0.46
C GLY A 287 -0.84 -12.16 -0.97
N TRP A 288 -0.60 -10.95 -1.50
CA TRP A 288 0.76 -10.56 -1.90
C TRP A 288 1.72 -10.41 -0.72
N LEU A 289 1.25 -9.90 0.42
CA LEU A 289 2.07 -9.81 1.65
C LEU A 289 2.42 -11.20 2.19
N GLN A 290 1.48 -12.16 2.13
CA GLN A 290 1.74 -13.55 2.51
C GLN A 290 2.77 -14.22 1.58
N ILE A 291 2.66 -14.03 0.26
CA ILE A 291 3.57 -14.65 -0.72
C ILE A 291 4.96 -14.00 -0.70
N SER A 292 5.04 -12.69 -0.44
CA SER A 292 6.30 -11.92 -0.53
C SER A 292 7.03 -12.15 -1.87
N PRO A 293 6.41 -11.78 -3.01
CA PRO A 293 6.95 -12.08 -4.33
C PRO A 293 8.30 -11.39 -4.58
N LYS A 294 9.15 -12.02 -5.39
CA LYS A 294 10.58 -11.68 -5.52
C LYS A 294 10.80 -10.58 -6.59
N CYS A 295 10.21 -9.42 -6.37
CA CYS A 295 10.03 -8.41 -7.41
C CYS A 295 11.16 -7.39 -7.56
N ASP A 296 12.16 -7.39 -6.66
CA ASP A 296 13.30 -6.48 -6.75
C ASP A 296 14.22 -6.90 -7.90
N HIS A 297 14.13 -6.17 -9.01
CA HIS A 297 14.87 -6.47 -10.24
C HIS A 297 16.37 -6.54 -9.99
N ASP A 298 16.94 -5.55 -9.29
CA ASP A 298 18.39 -5.47 -9.08
C ASP A 298 18.87 -6.60 -8.17
N ARG A 299 18.12 -6.90 -7.10
CA ARG A 299 18.47 -7.97 -6.17
C ARG A 299 18.42 -9.36 -6.82
N VAL A 300 17.37 -9.65 -7.60
CA VAL A 300 17.24 -10.95 -8.27
C VAL A 300 18.32 -11.12 -9.35
N HIS A 301 18.63 -10.06 -10.11
CA HIS A 301 19.72 -10.10 -11.08
C HIS A 301 21.09 -10.31 -10.42
N GLN A 302 21.37 -9.63 -9.30
CA GLN A 302 22.62 -9.81 -8.56
C GLN A 302 22.74 -11.21 -7.98
N ALA A 303 21.66 -11.79 -7.45
CA ALA A 303 21.64 -13.16 -6.93
C ALA A 303 22.00 -14.17 -8.03
N LEU A 304 21.40 -14.03 -9.22
CA LEU A 304 21.65 -14.93 -10.33
C LEU A 304 23.04 -14.74 -10.95
N ASP A 305 23.50 -13.50 -11.11
CA ASP A 305 24.83 -13.21 -11.62
C ASP A 305 25.94 -13.70 -10.67
N ARG A 306 25.68 -13.73 -9.36
CA ARG A 306 26.58 -14.30 -8.36
C ARG A 306 26.65 -15.82 -8.47
N ALA A 307 25.50 -16.50 -8.48
CA ALA A 307 25.45 -17.96 -8.62
C ALA A 307 26.09 -18.41 -9.95
N ASN A 308 25.75 -17.75 -11.06
CA ASN A 308 26.28 -18.07 -12.40
C ASN A 308 27.80 -17.86 -12.58
N LYS A 309 28.52 -17.31 -11.60
CA LYS A 309 29.98 -17.28 -11.58
C LYS A 309 30.59 -18.59 -11.08
N MET A 310 29.84 -19.39 -10.34
CA MET A 310 30.28 -20.66 -9.74
C MET A 310 29.89 -21.89 -10.56
N ALA A 311 29.15 -21.72 -11.67
CA ALA A 311 28.66 -22.83 -12.47
C ALA A 311 29.78 -23.51 -13.28
N TYR A 312 29.76 -24.85 -13.33
CA TYR A 312 30.64 -25.72 -14.08
C TYR A 312 29.91 -26.41 -15.25
N VAL A 313 30.65 -26.70 -16.32
CA VAL A 313 30.18 -27.42 -17.53
C VAL A 313 31.14 -28.57 -17.80
N ALA A 314 30.62 -29.69 -18.29
CA ALA A 314 31.43 -30.83 -18.70
C ALA A 314 32.33 -30.46 -19.90
N SER A 315 33.58 -30.95 -19.89
CA SER A 315 34.50 -30.85 -21.02
C SER A 315 34.57 -32.20 -21.75
N ASP A 316 35.05 -32.21 -22.99
CA ASP A 316 35.27 -33.45 -23.75
C ASP A 316 36.37 -34.31 -23.13
N ASP A 317 37.31 -33.70 -22.39
CA ASP A 317 38.38 -34.37 -21.64
C ASP A 317 37.88 -35.05 -20.33
N GLY A 318 36.59 -34.93 -20.00
CA GLY A 318 35.98 -35.50 -18.80
C GLY A 318 36.16 -34.69 -17.51
N GLU A 319 37.07 -33.71 -17.49
CA GLU A 319 37.23 -32.79 -16.35
C GLU A 319 36.29 -31.57 -16.47
N PRO A 320 35.54 -31.20 -15.40
CA PRO A 320 34.61 -30.09 -15.44
C PRO A 320 35.33 -28.74 -15.44
N ILE A 321 34.89 -27.84 -16.32
CA ILE A 321 35.44 -26.50 -16.50
C ILE A 321 34.44 -25.42 -16.12
N LEU A 322 34.93 -24.27 -15.67
CA LEU A 322 34.06 -23.17 -15.27
C LEU A 322 33.27 -22.63 -16.48
N ALA A 323 31.94 -22.53 -16.36
CA ALA A 323 31.04 -22.12 -17.43
C ALA A 323 31.41 -20.75 -18.04
N SER A 324 32.01 -19.87 -17.22
CA SER A 324 32.44 -18.54 -17.64
C SER A 324 33.63 -18.53 -18.60
N LYS A 325 34.42 -19.60 -18.64
CA LYS A 325 35.56 -19.75 -19.55
C LYS A 325 35.11 -20.26 -20.93
N VAL A 326 34.00 -20.99 -21.01
CA VAL A 326 33.50 -21.62 -22.24
C VAL A 326 32.60 -20.68 -23.04
N SER A 327 31.57 -20.13 -22.40
CA SER A 327 30.55 -19.33 -23.07
C SER A 327 30.11 -18.15 -22.21
N ARG A 328 29.54 -17.13 -22.83
CA ARG A 328 28.80 -16.07 -22.11
C ARG A 328 27.39 -16.51 -21.73
N GLN A 329 26.87 -17.57 -22.35
CA GLN A 329 25.56 -18.11 -22.02
C GLN A 329 25.61 -18.90 -20.70
N ARG A 330 24.47 -18.98 -20.02
CA ARG A 330 24.31 -19.71 -18.76
C ARG A 330 23.06 -20.56 -18.87
N ALA A 331 23.09 -21.74 -18.24
CA ALA A 331 21.99 -22.69 -18.24
C ALA A 331 20.67 -22.05 -17.79
N ILE A 332 20.71 -21.29 -16.69
CA ILE A 332 19.58 -20.51 -16.18
C ILE A 332 19.97 -19.02 -16.18
N TYR A 333 19.22 -18.20 -16.90
CA TYR A 333 19.46 -16.77 -16.98
C TYR A 333 18.15 -15.98 -17.09
N LEU A 334 18.23 -14.68 -16.80
CA LEU A 334 17.13 -13.74 -17.01
C LEU A 334 17.32 -13.03 -18.34
N GLN A 335 16.21 -12.82 -19.07
CA GLN A 335 16.15 -12.22 -20.41
C GLN A 335 16.66 -10.76 -20.44
N LYS A 336 17.97 -10.56 -20.29
CA LYS A 336 18.66 -9.26 -20.39
C LYS A 336 18.45 -8.64 -21.79
N ARG A 337 18.47 -7.32 -21.86
CA ARG A 337 17.91 -6.48 -22.93
C ARG A 337 18.59 -6.67 -24.29
N LEU A 338 17.84 -7.06 -25.32
CA LEU A 338 18.30 -7.10 -26.72
C LEU A 338 17.14 -6.90 -27.72
N GLY A 339 17.36 -6.10 -28.77
CA GLY A 339 16.54 -6.04 -29.99
C GLY A 339 15.28 -5.16 -29.95
N GLU A 340 15.16 -4.23 -30.90
CA GLU A 340 14.09 -3.22 -30.95
C GLU A 340 12.77 -3.72 -31.57
N ILE A 341 12.80 -4.68 -32.51
CA ILE A 341 11.56 -5.21 -33.14
C ILE A 341 10.60 -5.84 -32.13
N HIS A 342 11.12 -6.31 -30.99
CA HIS A 342 10.36 -6.91 -29.89
C HIS A 342 10.39 -6.07 -28.60
N ARG A 343 10.72 -4.77 -28.70
CA ARG A 343 10.94 -3.87 -27.55
C ARG A 343 9.82 -3.91 -26.52
N ASP A 344 8.55 -3.89 -26.96
CA ASP A 344 7.39 -3.86 -26.06
C ASP A 344 7.13 -5.20 -25.36
N GLN A 345 7.39 -6.33 -26.03
CA GLN A 345 7.16 -7.66 -25.44
C GLN A 345 8.25 -7.98 -24.41
N VAL A 346 9.52 -7.79 -24.78
CA VAL A 346 10.66 -8.06 -23.91
C VAL A 346 10.65 -7.14 -22.68
N LYS A 347 10.30 -5.86 -22.84
CA LYS A 347 10.20 -4.90 -21.73
C LYS A 347 9.17 -5.31 -20.67
N LEU A 348 8.08 -5.96 -21.08
CA LEU A 348 7.01 -6.38 -20.16
C LEU A 348 7.34 -7.67 -19.42
N GLU A 349 7.89 -8.66 -20.12
CA GLU A 349 8.40 -9.87 -19.47
C GLU A 349 9.46 -9.51 -18.41
N GLN A 350 10.24 -8.46 -18.64
CA GLN A 350 11.22 -7.91 -17.69
C GLN A 350 10.62 -7.13 -16.51
N SER A 351 9.40 -6.63 -16.61
CA SER A 351 8.79 -5.72 -15.61
C SER A 351 8.33 -6.50 -14.36
N THR A 352 9.22 -6.76 -13.41
CA THR A 352 9.13 -7.72 -12.28
C THR A 352 7.94 -7.55 -11.31
N ALA A 353 7.09 -6.54 -11.48
CA ALA A 353 5.87 -6.40 -10.69
C ALA A 353 4.95 -7.63 -10.89
N PRO A 354 4.28 -8.13 -9.83
CA PRO A 354 3.51 -9.38 -9.90
C PRO A 354 2.32 -9.33 -10.84
N ILE A 355 1.73 -8.15 -11.06
CA ILE A 355 0.62 -7.99 -12.00
C ILE A 355 0.97 -8.40 -13.42
N TYR A 356 2.26 -8.43 -13.80
CA TYR A 356 2.70 -8.89 -15.11
C TYR A 356 2.87 -10.41 -15.22
N ASN A 357 2.50 -11.19 -14.19
CA ASN A 357 2.59 -12.65 -14.22
C ASN A 357 1.77 -13.27 -15.37
N TYR A 358 0.66 -12.63 -15.78
CA TYR A 358 -0.12 -13.05 -16.96
C TYR A 358 0.70 -13.13 -18.25
N ALA A 359 1.78 -12.35 -18.37
CA ALA A 359 2.66 -12.33 -19.54
C ALA A 359 3.76 -13.41 -19.45
N ARG A 360 4.11 -13.85 -18.23
CA ARG A 360 5.22 -14.78 -17.96
C ARG A 360 4.81 -16.24 -18.03
N PHE A 361 3.64 -16.57 -17.47
CA PHE A 361 3.32 -17.90 -16.96
C PHE A 361 3.54 -19.05 -17.95
N LEU A 362 3.26 -18.86 -19.24
CA LEU A 362 3.49 -19.89 -20.27
C LEU A 362 4.99 -20.17 -20.46
N SER A 363 5.78 -19.11 -20.62
CA SER A 363 7.22 -19.24 -20.81
C SER A 363 7.94 -19.74 -19.55
N TRP A 364 7.44 -19.35 -18.38
CA TRP A 364 7.92 -19.88 -17.10
C TRP A 364 7.56 -21.37 -16.94
N ALA A 365 6.32 -21.79 -17.25
CA ALA A 365 5.91 -23.19 -17.17
C ALA A 365 6.73 -24.08 -18.13
N ALA A 366 7.04 -23.60 -19.34
CA ALA A 366 7.92 -24.29 -20.27
C ALA A 366 9.35 -24.44 -19.70
N ALA A 367 9.92 -23.37 -19.15
CA ALA A 367 11.25 -23.42 -18.51
C ALA A 367 11.30 -24.39 -17.32
N VAL A 368 10.24 -24.43 -16.50
CA VAL A 368 10.13 -25.39 -15.38
C VAL A 368 10.04 -26.82 -15.88
N GLU A 369 9.30 -27.10 -16.96
CA GLU A 369 9.24 -28.45 -17.53
C GLU A 369 10.60 -28.89 -18.08
N ASP A 370 11.39 -27.99 -18.67
CA ASP A 370 12.74 -28.34 -19.16
C ASP A 370 13.68 -28.75 -18.01
N VAL A 371 13.63 -28.02 -16.89
CA VAL A 371 14.40 -28.38 -15.68
C VAL A 371 13.84 -29.66 -15.06
N TYR A 372 12.52 -29.81 -14.97
CA TYR A 372 11.87 -31.01 -14.44
C TYR A 372 12.24 -32.28 -15.21
N LEU A 373 12.15 -32.23 -16.54
CA LEU A 373 12.54 -33.36 -17.40
C LEU A 373 14.00 -33.73 -17.16
N ALA A 374 14.88 -32.73 -16.98
CA ALA A 374 16.27 -33.00 -16.69
C ALA A 374 16.49 -33.74 -15.37
N PHE A 375 15.84 -33.28 -14.30
CA PHE A 375 15.89 -33.95 -12.99
C PHE A 375 15.24 -35.33 -13.01
N ARG A 376 14.14 -35.51 -13.76
CA ARG A 376 13.44 -36.80 -13.87
C ARG A 376 14.32 -37.86 -14.52
N GLU A 377 14.88 -37.57 -15.69
CA GLU A 377 15.73 -38.55 -16.40
C GLU A 377 17.00 -38.88 -15.60
N ALA A 378 17.61 -37.88 -14.94
CA ALA A 378 18.76 -38.10 -14.08
C ALA A 378 18.42 -38.99 -12.86
N SER A 379 17.25 -38.78 -12.25
CA SER A 379 16.74 -39.59 -11.14
C SER A 379 16.42 -41.02 -11.58
N GLU A 380 15.76 -41.22 -12.72
CA GLU A 380 15.45 -42.56 -13.24
C GLU A 380 16.70 -43.40 -13.53
N ARG A 381 17.78 -42.78 -14.04
CA ARG A 381 19.06 -43.47 -14.28
C ARG A 381 19.82 -43.77 -12.99
N THR A 382 19.75 -42.85 -12.03
CA THR A 382 20.31 -43.05 -10.68
C THR A 382 19.62 -44.22 -9.99
N ASP A 383 18.29 -44.31 -10.04
CA ASP A 383 17.52 -45.42 -9.44
C ASP A 383 17.87 -46.78 -10.08
N ARG A 384 18.30 -46.79 -11.36
CA ARG A 384 18.79 -47.96 -12.08
C ARG A 384 20.28 -48.26 -11.89
N HIS A 385 20.97 -47.46 -11.09
CA HIS A 385 22.41 -47.60 -10.84
C HIS A 385 23.25 -47.47 -12.13
N GLU A 386 22.86 -46.56 -13.03
CA GLU A 386 23.59 -46.28 -14.26
C GLU A 386 24.47 -45.02 -14.08
N PRO A 387 25.81 -45.12 -14.13
CA PRO A 387 26.69 -43.97 -14.06
C PRO A 387 26.64 -43.14 -15.36
N VAL A 388 27.04 -41.87 -15.27
CA VAL A 388 27.09 -40.97 -16.44
C VAL A 388 28.15 -41.44 -17.44
N ASP A 389 29.32 -41.84 -16.95
CA ASP A 389 30.34 -42.48 -17.75
C ASP A 389 29.89 -43.91 -18.11
N LYS A 390 29.71 -44.18 -19.41
CA LYS A 390 29.22 -45.48 -19.90
C LYS A 390 30.20 -46.62 -19.65
N GLN A 391 31.48 -46.30 -19.45
CA GLN A 391 32.53 -47.26 -19.13
C GLN A 391 32.70 -47.48 -17.61
N GLY A 392 32.11 -46.61 -16.78
CA GLY A 392 32.25 -46.66 -15.32
C GLY A 392 31.35 -47.72 -14.66
N VAL A 393 31.78 -48.23 -13.51
CA VAL A 393 30.94 -49.05 -12.62
C VAL A 393 30.27 -48.14 -11.60
N TRP A 394 29.02 -48.43 -11.25
CA TRP A 394 28.29 -47.67 -10.25
C TRP A 394 28.91 -47.82 -8.85
N GLU A 395 29.32 -46.69 -8.26
CA GLU A 395 29.80 -46.64 -6.88
C GLU A 395 28.68 -46.22 -5.92
N HIS A 396 28.51 -46.91 -4.80
CA HIS A 396 27.46 -46.53 -3.82
C HIS A 396 27.81 -45.23 -3.08
N GLY A 397 26.78 -44.47 -2.70
CA GLY A 397 26.93 -43.27 -1.89
C GLY A 397 27.34 -43.55 -0.44
N ASP A 398 28.05 -42.60 0.17
CA ASP A 398 28.52 -42.64 1.55
C ASP A 398 27.71 -41.71 2.46
N ARG A 399 28.05 -41.64 3.77
CA ARG A 399 27.43 -40.69 4.72
C ARG A 399 27.50 -39.22 4.29
N HIS A 400 28.48 -38.85 3.46
CA HIS A 400 28.62 -37.48 2.93
C HIS A 400 27.85 -37.25 1.62
N TRP A 401 27.62 -38.28 0.82
CA TRP A 401 27.11 -38.15 -0.55
C TRP A 401 26.02 -39.18 -0.81
N SER A 402 24.79 -38.73 -1.06
CA SER A 402 23.70 -39.65 -1.43
C SER A 402 23.94 -40.36 -2.76
N ILE A 403 24.64 -39.70 -3.69
CA ILE A 403 25.14 -40.27 -4.95
C ILE A 403 26.63 -39.98 -5.00
N HIS A 404 27.45 -41.01 -5.24
CA HIS A 404 28.89 -40.83 -5.28
C HIS A 404 29.30 -39.86 -6.41
N PRO A 405 30.20 -38.88 -6.14
CA PRO A 405 30.69 -37.90 -7.12
C PRO A 405 31.12 -38.48 -8.47
N ARG A 406 31.74 -39.66 -8.49
CA ARG A 406 32.22 -40.30 -9.72
C ARG A 406 31.09 -40.72 -10.66
N ASN A 407 29.94 -41.14 -10.12
CA ASN A 407 28.79 -41.52 -10.95
C ASN A 407 28.16 -40.33 -11.69
N ARG A 408 28.47 -39.10 -11.26
CA ARG A 408 27.93 -37.83 -11.76
C ARG A 408 28.90 -37.09 -12.69
N ARG A 409 30.01 -37.71 -13.08
CA ARG A 409 31.02 -37.15 -14.00
C ARG A 409 31.04 -37.90 -15.33
N GLY A 410 31.39 -37.19 -16.39
CA GLY A 410 31.54 -37.73 -17.75
C GLY A 410 31.80 -36.62 -18.76
N SER A 411 32.02 -36.99 -20.02
CA SER A 411 32.23 -36.04 -21.12
C SER A 411 30.97 -35.24 -21.45
N THR A 412 31.10 -34.14 -22.19
CA THR A 412 30.00 -33.28 -22.65
C THR A 412 28.84 -34.08 -23.27
N THR A 413 29.17 -35.08 -24.09
CA THR A 413 28.19 -35.93 -24.77
C THR A 413 27.54 -36.92 -23.82
N GLN A 414 28.31 -37.54 -22.92
CA GLN A 414 27.81 -38.47 -21.90
C GLN A 414 26.84 -37.77 -20.93
N VAL A 415 27.20 -36.58 -20.44
CA VAL A 415 26.36 -35.78 -19.54
C VAL A 415 25.08 -35.32 -20.25
N SER A 416 25.20 -34.85 -21.50
CA SER A 416 24.03 -34.48 -22.30
C SER A 416 23.10 -35.67 -22.55
N ASP A 417 23.66 -36.84 -22.87
CA ASP A 417 22.90 -38.06 -23.09
C ASP A 417 22.26 -38.59 -21.81
N TYR A 418 22.85 -38.34 -20.63
CA TYR A 418 22.32 -38.76 -19.33
C TYR A 418 20.92 -38.20 -19.05
N VAL A 419 20.65 -37.00 -19.58
CA VAL A 419 19.45 -36.22 -19.31
C VAL A 419 18.42 -36.35 -20.46
N LYS A 420 18.77 -37.05 -21.54
CA LYS A 420 17.88 -37.31 -22.67
C LYS A 420 16.96 -38.50 -22.40
N MET A 421 15.71 -38.36 -22.85
CA MET A 421 14.68 -39.40 -22.79
C MET A 421 15.11 -40.64 -23.60
N ARG A 422 14.92 -41.82 -23.02
CA ARG A 422 15.59 -43.07 -23.43
C ARG A 422 14.98 -43.80 -24.65
N THR A 423 13.97 -43.26 -25.32
CA THR A 423 13.16 -43.99 -26.33
C THR A 423 13.07 -43.32 -27.71
N SER A 424 13.69 -43.96 -28.70
CA SER A 424 13.55 -43.71 -30.15
C SER A 424 12.36 -44.43 -30.81
N GLU A 425 11.53 -45.15 -30.07
CA GLU A 425 10.42 -45.96 -30.62
C GLU A 425 9.00 -45.38 -30.40
N ILE A 426 8.87 -44.29 -29.64
CA ILE A 426 7.60 -43.57 -29.50
C ILE A 426 7.82 -42.20 -30.16
N PRO A 427 7.02 -41.77 -31.16
CA PRO A 427 7.14 -40.42 -31.69
C PRO A 427 7.03 -39.47 -30.50
N SER A 428 8.09 -38.70 -30.27
CA SER A 428 8.22 -37.73 -29.18
C SER A 428 6.84 -37.16 -28.84
N PRO A 429 6.29 -37.40 -27.63
CA PRO A 429 4.92 -37.01 -27.33
C PRO A 429 4.80 -35.55 -27.72
N ARG A 430 3.90 -35.23 -28.67
CA ARG A 430 3.75 -33.86 -29.21
C ARG A 430 3.82 -32.90 -28.04
N ARG A 431 4.96 -32.21 -27.88
CA ARG A 431 5.27 -31.37 -26.72
C ARG A 431 4.07 -30.45 -26.56
N SER A 432 3.25 -30.67 -25.53
CA SER A 432 1.97 -29.97 -25.43
C SER A 432 2.27 -28.48 -25.46
N ARG A 433 1.65 -27.74 -26.37
CA ARG A 433 2.10 -26.39 -26.74
C ARG A 433 2.05 -25.36 -25.59
N LEU A 434 1.38 -25.68 -24.48
CA LEU A 434 1.31 -24.84 -23.27
C LEU A 434 2.06 -25.44 -22.06
N GLY A 435 2.33 -26.75 -22.02
CA GLY A 435 2.78 -27.48 -20.83
C GLY A 435 1.64 -28.19 -20.06
N PRO A 436 1.94 -29.28 -19.31
CA PRO A 436 0.93 -30.08 -18.62
C PRO A 436 0.23 -29.30 -17.50
N GLY A 437 -1.09 -29.45 -17.42
CA GLY A 437 -1.91 -28.83 -16.37
C GLY A 437 -1.98 -27.29 -16.42
N VAL A 438 -1.44 -26.64 -17.46
CA VAL A 438 -1.49 -25.17 -17.60
C VAL A 438 -2.93 -24.68 -17.82
N LEU A 439 -3.71 -25.38 -18.66
CA LEU A 439 -5.10 -25.01 -18.92
C LEU A 439 -5.97 -25.10 -17.66
N ALA A 440 -5.81 -26.15 -16.85
CA ALA A 440 -6.56 -26.30 -15.60
C ALA A 440 -6.25 -25.17 -14.60
N ARG A 441 -4.96 -24.84 -14.41
CA ARG A 441 -4.54 -23.71 -13.57
C ARG A 441 -5.05 -22.37 -14.09
N PHE A 442 -4.99 -22.17 -15.41
CA PHE A 442 -5.53 -21.00 -16.07
C PHE A 442 -7.04 -20.84 -15.80
N LEU A 443 -7.83 -21.88 -16.04
CA LEU A 443 -9.29 -21.86 -15.83
C LEU A 443 -9.64 -21.63 -14.36
N LEU A 444 -8.98 -22.33 -13.44
CA LEU A 444 -9.22 -22.17 -12.01
C LEU A 444 -8.86 -20.76 -11.53
N ALA A 445 -7.70 -20.21 -11.93
CA ALA A 445 -7.32 -18.84 -11.61
C ALA A 445 -8.31 -17.81 -12.18
N SER A 446 -8.85 -18.07 -13.37
CA SER A 446 -9.85 -17.21 -14.03
C SER A 446 -11.17 -17.20 -13.27
N ILE A 447 -11.67 -18.38 -12.86
CA ILE A 447 -12.90 -18.50 -12.08
C ILE A 447 -12.74 -17.75 -10.75
N LEU A 448 -11.67 -18.01 -10.00
CA LEU A 448 -11.42 -17.35 -8.71
C LEU A 448 -11.34 -15.82 -8.85
N ALA A 449 -10.68 -15.33 -9.90
CA ALA A 449 -10.55 -13.90 -10.17
C ALA A 449 -11.88 -13.24 -10.55
N ILE A 450 -12.66 -13.88 -11.42
CA ILE A 450 -13.98 -13.39 -11.82
C ILE A 450 -14.95 -13.41 -10.63
N CYS A 451 -14.94 -14.48 -9.82
CA CYS A 451 -15.75 -14.57 -8.61
C CYS A 451 -15.40 -13.48 -7.60
N LEU A 452 -14.12 -13.19 -7.37
CA LEU A 452 -13.72 -12.11 -6.46
C LEU A 452 -14.16 -10.74 -7.01
N THR A 453 -13.87 -10.43 -8.27
CA THR A 453 -14.22 -9.14 -8.87
C THR A 453 -15.73 -8.92 -8.91
N TRP A 454 -16.49 -9.89 -9.41
CA TRP A 454 -17.95 -9.74 -9.51
C TRP A 454 -18.65 -9.94 -8.17
N GLY A 455 -18.06 -10.63 -7.20
CA GLY A 455 -18.61 -10.66 -5.86
C GLY A 455 -18.50 -9.30 -5.16
N SER A 456 -17.42 -8.54 -5.38
CA SER A 456 -17.28 -7.19 -4.82
C SER A 456 -17.99 -6.11 -5.65
N VAL A 457 -17.75 -6.07 -6.97
CA VAL A 457 -18.35 -5.09 -7.87
C VAL A 457 -19.84 -5.37 -8.06
N GLY A 458 -20.22 -6.65 -8.19
CA GLY A 458 -21.62 -7.06 -8.30
C GLY A 458 -22.41 -6.79 -7.03
N ALA A 459 -21.79 -6.87 -5.84
CA ALA A 459 -22.42 -6.39 -4.61
C ALA A 459 -22.73 -4.89 -4.66
N ALA A 460 -21.78 -4.06 -5.11
CA ALA A 460 -22.01 -2.62 -5.29
C ALA A 460 -23.11 -2.33 -6.33
N VAL A 461 -23.13 -3.08 -7.45
CA VAL A 461 -24.18 -2.99 -8.48
C VAL A 461 -25.53 -3.40 -7.90
N LEU A 462 -25.61 -4.51 -7.17
CA LEU A 462 -26.85 -5.04 -6.59
C LEU A 462 -27.46 -4.03 -5.62
N VAL A 463 -26.64 -3.47 -4.72
CA VAL A 463 -27.08 -2.44 -3.78
C VAL A 463 -27.61 -1.21 -4.53
N ALA A 464 -26.90 -0.74 -5.56
CA ALA A 464 -27.31 0.43 -6.34
C ALA A 464 -28.43 0.15 -7.37
N PHE A 465 -28.76 -1.12 -7.66
CA PHE A 465 -29.81 -1.49 -8.61
C PHE A 465 -31.19 -1.55 -7.94
N PHE A 466 -31.21 -2.01 -6.68
CA PHE A 466 -32.44 -2.15 -5.91
C PHE A 466 -32.85 -0.89 -5.14
N THR A 467 -32.04 0.18 -5.18
CA THR A 467 -32.47 1.50 -4.72
C THR A 467 -33.69 1.99 -5.51
N PRO A 468 -34.69 2.66 -4.87
CA PRO A 468 -35.89 3.20 -5.52
C PRO A 468 -35.62 3.90 -6.85
N THR A 469 -36.53 3.77 -7.83
CA THR A 469 -36.27 3.83 -9.31
C THR A 469 -35.57 2.59 -9.91
N LYS A 470 -35.94 1.38 -9.44
CA LYS A 470 -35.31 0.08 -9.78
C LYS A 470 -34.82 -0.02 -11.23
N GLY A 471 -33.52 -0.25 -11.43
CA GLY A 471 -32.93 -0.39 -12.76
C GLY A 471 -31.46 0.00 -12.87
N ILE A 472 -30.98 0.09 -14.11
CA ILE A 472 -29.63 0.59 -14.39
C ILE A 472 -29.69 2.12 -14.40
N ALA A 473 -29.10 2.69 -13.37
CA ALA A 473 -28.97 4.12 -13.15
C ALA A 473 -27.54 4.58 -13.41
N CYS A 474 -27.26 5.89 -13.28
CA CYS A 474 -25.90 6.40 -13.40
C CYS A 474 -24.90 5.68 -12.47
N ARG A 475 -25.30 5.43 -11.21
CA ARG A 475 -24.42 4.82 -10.19
C ARG A 475 -24.18 3.34 -10.45
N SER A 476 -25.26 2.55 -10.56
CA SER A 476 -25.18 1.11 -10.86
C SER A 476 -24.55 0.86 -12.24
N GLY A 477 -24.84 1.71 -13.22
CA GLY A 477 -24.20 1.72 -14.53
C GLY A 477 -22.70 2.04 -14.50
N SER A 478 -22.26 3.01 -13.69
CA SER A 478 -20.83 3.31 -13.49
C SER A 478 -20.06 2.12 -12.93
N TYR A 479 -20.62 1.41 -11.95
CA TYR A 479 -20.01 0.21 -11.36
C TYR A 479 -20.03 -0.98 -12.31
N LEU A 480 -21.13 -1.17 -13.06
CA LEU A 480 -21.25 -2.20 -14.08
C LEU A 480 -20.22 -1.98 -15.21
N LEU A 481 -20.04 -0.73 -15.65
CA LEU A 481 -19.01 -0.36 -16.61
C LEU A 481 -17.61 -0.68 -16.07
N TYR A 482 -17.34 -0.36 -14.81
CA TYR A 482 -16.06 -0.67 -14.18
C TYR A 482 -15.77 -2.18 -14.15
N GLY A 483 -16.75 -2.99 -13.75
CA GLY A 483 -16.64 -4.45 -13.71
C GLY A 483 -16.46 -5.09 -15.09
N THR A 484 -17.22 -4.65 -16.08
CA THR A 484 -17.12 -5.14 -17.47
C THR A 484 -15.82 -4.72 -18.14
N CYS A 485 -15.37 -3.48 -17.97
CA CYS A 485 -14.05 -3.06 -18.47
C CYS A 485 -12.92 -3.82 -17.76
N SER A 486 -13.03 -4.10 -16.46
CA SER A 486 -12.07 -4.90 -15.69
C SER A 486 -11.89 -6.30 -16.28
N THR A 487 -12.98 -7.00 -16.59
CA THR A 487 -12.91 -8.35 -17.21
C THR A 487 -12.42 -8.29 -18.66
N LEU A 488 -12.82 -7.28 -19.43
CA LEU A 488 -12.37 -7.11 -20.81
C LEU A 488 -10.86 -6.84 -20.88
N VAL A 489 -10.32 -5.99 -20.00
CA VAL A 489 -8.87 -5.76 -19.87
C VAL A 489 -8.14 -7.07 -19.58
N TRP A 490 -8.61 -7.86 -18.61
CA TRP A 490 -8.02 -9.16 -18.29
C TRP A 490 -8.02 -10.09 -19.51
N MET A 491 -9.15 -10.21 -20.21
CA MET A 491 -9.29 -11.04 -21.40
C MET A 491 -8.29 -10.60 -22.50
N LEU A 492 -8.22 -9.30 -22.82
CA LEU A 492 -7.32 -8.76 -23.84
C LEU A 492 -5.85 -9.07 -23.52
N LEU A 493 -5.45 -8.92 -22.25
CA LEU A 493 -4.06 -9.11 -21.82
C LEU A 493 -3.66 -10.59 -21.78
N VAL A 494 -4.53 -11.47 -21.33
CA VAL A 494 -4.31 -12.92 -21.36
C VAL A 494 -4.26 -13.45 -22.79
N VAL A 495 -5.20 -13.06 -23.66
CA VAL A 495 -5.23 -13.47 -25.08
C VAL A 495 -3.97 -12.96 -25.79
N SER A 496 -3.56 -11.73 -25.51
CA SER A 496 -2.28 -11.18 -25.99
C SER A 496 -1.08 -12.04 -25.56
N SER A 497 -1.06 -12.56 -24.33
CA SER A 497 0.01 -13.43 -23.85
C SER A 497 0.03 -14.77 -24.59
N GLY A 498 -1.13 -15.39 -24.81
CA GLY A 498 -1.26 -16.61 -25.59
C GLY A 498 -0.80 -16.46 -27.04
N LEU A 499 -1.19 -15.37 -27.71
CA LEU A 499 -0.74 -15.05 -29.07
C LEU A 499 0.76 -14.76 -29.14
N ALA A 500 1.31 -14.08 -28.14
CA ALA A 500 2.74 -13.80 -28.05
C ALA A 500 3.56 -15.09 -27.88
N HIS A 501 3.10 -16.02 -27.03
CA HIS A 501 3.71 -17.33 -26.86
C HIS A 501 3.61 -18.17 -28.15
N TYR A 502 2.47 -18.12 -28.85
CA TYR A 502 2.31 -18.79 -30.15
C TYR A 502 3.33 -18.28 -31.18
N ALA A 503 3.52 -16.96 -31.24
CA ALA A 503 4.49 -16.33 -32.15
C ALA A 503 5.95 -16.67 -31.79
N SER A 504 6.29 -16.74 -30.49
CA SER A 504 7.64 -17.07 -30.04
C SER A 504 7.98 -18.56 -30.18
N PHE A 505 7.04 -19.47 -29.89
CA PHE A 505 7.27 -20.92 -29.95
C PHE A 505 7.50 -21.40 -31.40
N ALA A 506 6.88 -20.75 -32.38
CA ALA A 506 7.13 -21.01 -33.81
C ALA A 506 8.59 -20.72 -34.23
N LYS A 507 9.31 -19.87 -33.49
CA LYS A 507 10.73 -19.55 -33.70
C LYS A 507 11.66 -20.69 -33.25
N SER A 508 11.26 -21.49 -32.26
CA SER A 508 12.15 -22.42 -31.55
C SER A 508 12.20 -23.84 -32.12
N TYR A 509 11.22 -24.29 -32.90
CA TYR A 509 11.11 -25.70 -33.30
C TYR A 509 12.20 -26.19 -34.29
N ARG A 510 13.05 -25.31 -34.83
CA ARG A 510 14.09 -25.70 -35.81
C ARG A 510 15.33 -24.81 -35.90
N GLY A 511 15.49 -23.82 -35.01
CA GLY A 511 16.57 -22.83 -35.11
C GLY A 511 16.57 -21.95 -36.38
N ARG A 512 15.68 -22.20 -37.35
CA ARG A 512 15.51 -21.44 -38.59
C ARG A 512 14.32 -20.49 -38.49
N TYR A 513 14.53 -19.24 -38.89
CA TYR A 513 13.51 -18.20 -38.97
C TYR A 513 12.45 -18.54 -40.04
N ILE A 514 11.39 -19.27 -39.67
CA ILE A 514 10.23 -19.45 -40.56
C ILE A 514 9.14 -18.46 -40.13
N HIS A 515 9.25 -17.22 -40.61
CA HIS A 515 8.19 -16.23 -40.47
C HIS A 515 7.05 -16.55 -41.43
N THR A 516 6.12 -17.42 -41.02
CA THR A 516 4.84 -17.55 -41.72
C THR A 516 4.02 -16.27 -41.57
N ARG A 517 3.17 -15.94 -42.54
CA ARG A 517 2.23 -14.81 -42.41
C ARG A 517 1.41 -14.88 -41.11
N THR A 518 1.02 -16.09 -40.70
CA THR A 518 0.24 -16.35 -39.48
C THR A 518 0.98 -15.98 -38.19
N THR A 519 2.28 -16.28 -38.07
CA THR A 519 3.06 -15.95 -36.86
C THR A 519 3.35 -14.45 -36.77
N ARG A 520 3.56 -13.78 -37.91
CA ARG A 520 3.70 -12.32 -37.97
C ARG A 520 2.41 -11.61 -37.58
N VAL A 521 1.27 -12.05 -38.11
CA VAL A 521 -0.05 -11.51 -37.76
C VAL A 521 -0.35 -11.73 -36.27
N ALA A 522 -0.08 -12.93 -35.74
CA ALA A 522 -0.26 -13.22 -34.32
C ALA A 522 0.60 -12.31 -33.43
N GLY A 523 1.85 -12.04 -33.81
CA GLY A 523 2.73 -11.10 -33.09
C GLY A 523 2.22 -9.66 -33.12
N ILE A 524 1.76 -9.16 -34.28
CA ILE A 524 1.18 -7.81 -34.40
C ILE A 524 -0.11 -7.71 -33.58
N LEU A 525 -1.01 -8.70 -33.69
CA LEU A 525 -2.26 -8.73 -32.94
C LEU A 525 -2.01 -8.78 -31.43
N ALA A 526 -1.02 -9.57 -30.98
CA ALA A 526 -0.62 -9.63 -29.58
C ALA A 526 -0.19 -8.25 -29.05
N ILE A 527 0.59 -7.50 -29.82
CA ILE A 527 1.04 -6.14 -29.44
C ILE A 527 -0.15 -5.18 -29.39
N THR A 528 -1.02 -5.21 -30.40
CA THR A 528 -2.20 -4.32 -30.48
C THR A 528 -3.16 -4.56 -29.32
N LEU A 529 -3.57 -5.81 -29.07
CA LEU A 529 -4.45 -6.16 -27.95
C LEU A 529 -3.85 -5.74 -26.60
N ARG A 530 -2.53 -5.84 -26.46
CA ARG A 530 -1.82 -5.42 -25.24
C ARG A 530 -1.87 -3.92 -25.01
N ARG A 531 -1.60 -3.13 -26.04
CA ARG A 531 -1.63 -1.66 -25.96
C ARG A 531 -3.04 -1.18 -25.65
N VAL A 532 -4.04 -1.73 -26.34
CA VAL A 532 -5.45 -1.45 -26.07
C VAL A 532 -5.82 -1.84 -24.64
N GLY A 533 -5.46 -3.03 -24.17
CA GLY A 533 -5.75 -3.49 -22.82
C GLY A 533 -5.15 -2.58 -21.74
N LYS A 534 -3.91 -2.10 -21.90
CA LYS A 534 -3.27 -1.18 -20.95
C LYS A 534 -3.92 0.20 -20.94
N ILE A 535 -4.24 0.75 -22.12
CA ILE A 535 -4.91 2.05 -22.23
C ILE A 535 -6.29 1.95 -21.59
N LEU A 536 -7.05 0.90 -21.90
CA LEU A 536 -8.36 0.66 -21.32
C LEU A 536 -8.28 0.51 -19.79
N ALA A 537 -7.26 -0.17 -19.26
CA ALA A 537 -7.05 -0.26 -17.81
C ALA A 537 -6.80 1.12 -17.18
N ALA A 538 -5.95 1.95 -17.79
CA ALA A 538 -5.69 3.30 -17.30
C ALA A 538 -6.96 4.17 -17.32
N LEU A 539 -7.76 4.08 -18.38
CA LEU A 539 -9.05 4.76 -18.48
C LEU A 539 -10.05 4.25 -17.44
N ASN A 540 -10.14 2.93 -17.24
CA ASN A 540 -11.03 2.34 -16.25
C ASN A 540 -10.62 2.70 -14.81
N SER A 541 -9.31 2.81 -14.55
CA SER A 541 -8.77 3.31 -13.29
C SER A 541 -9.11 4.79 -13.05
N ALA A 542 -9.07 5.62 -14.09
CA ALA A 542 -9.48 7.02 -13.98
C ALA A 542 -11.00 7.13 -13.78
N TRP A 543 -11.77 6.30 -14.51
CA TRP A 543 -13.23 6.23 -14.41
C TRP A 543 -13.70 5.91 -13.00
N ILE A 544 -13.17 4.87 -12.35
CA ILE A 544 -13.64 4.50 -11.01
C ILE A 544 -13.36 5.58 -9.97
N LEU A 545 -12.21 6.26 -10.06
CA LEU A 545 -11.88 7.38 -9.18
C LEU A 545 -12.79 8.58 -9.46
N ALA A 546 -13.03 8.91 -10.73
CA ALA A 546 -13.94 9.97 -11.13
C ALA A 546 -15.39 9.68 -10.70
N ALA A 547 -15.86 8.44 -10.86
CA ALA A 547 -17.19 8.02 -10.44
C ALA A 547 -17.38 8.17 -8.93
N CYS A 548 -16.37 7.82 -8.12
CA CYS A 548 -16.42 8.07 -6.68
C CYS A 548 -16.51 9.57 -6.36
N LEU A 549 -15.70 10.41 -7.04
CA LEU A 549 -15.73 11.86 -6.83
C LEU A 549 -17.06 12.50 -7.28
N PHE A 550 -17.63 12.04 -8.38
CA PHE A 550 -18.94 12.47 -8.87
C PHE A 550 -20.06 12.10 -7.90
N GLN A 551 -19.99 10.91 -7.31
CA GLN A 551 -20.97 10.46 -6.33
C GLN A 551 -20.88 11.23 -5.02
N PHE A 552 -19.68 11.50 -4.52
CA PHE A 552 -19.50 12.30 -3.31
C PHE A 552 -19.81 13.78 -3.53
N GLY A 553 -19.60 14.30 -4.74
CA GLY A 553 -19.74 15.71 -5.07
C GLY A 553 -21.11 16.11 -5.60
N SER A 554 -22.14 15.29 -5.35
CA SER A 554 -23.52 15.48 -5.81
C SER A 554 -23.69 15.69 -7.32
N PHE A 555 -22.70 15.26 -8.12
CA PHE A 555 -22.77 15.40 -9.58
C PHE A 555 -23.83 14.49 -10.19
N PHE A 556 -24.02 13.30 -9.61
CA PHE A 556 -25.08 12.38 -9.99
C PHE A 556 -26.47 12.85 -9.51
N ASP A 557 -26.57 13.88 -8.69
CA ASP A 557 -27.84 14.39 -8.16
C ASP A 557 -28.40 15.50 -9.08
N ARG A 558 -28.89 15.12 -10.27
CA ARG A 558 -29.49 15.96 -11.35
C ARG A 558 -30.70 15.29 -11.94
N CYS A 559 -31.76 15.95 -12.43
CA CYS A 559 -32.94 15.27 -13.00
C CYS A 559 -32.68 14.12 -14.00
N TRP A 560 -31.62 14.19 -14.81
CA TRP A 560 -31.21 13.12 -15.74
C TRP A 560 -30.63 11.85 -15.07
N CYS A 561 -30.13 12.01 -13.84
CA CYS A 561 -29.27 11.07 -13.11
C CYS A 561 -29.70 10.91 -11.63
N ASN A 562 -30.71 11.65 -11.18
CA ASN A 562 -30.85 12.19 -9.82
C ASN A 562 -31.01 11.13 -8.77
N ARG A 563 -30.31 11.31 -7.62
CA ARG A 563 -30.33 10.56 -6.35
C ARG A 563 -30.19 9.01 -6.48
N GLN A 564 -30.47 8.43 -7.65
CA GLN A 564 -30.91 7.06 -7.91
C GLN A 564 -31.31 6.74 -9.38
N ALA A 565 -31.74 7.70 -10.21
CA ALA A 565 -32.64 7.52 -11.37
C ALA A 565 -32.11 6.78 -12.64
N SER A 566 -33.03 6.15 -13.39
CA SER A 566 -32.75 5.17 -14.47
C SER A 566 -33.30 5.56 -15.86
N VAL A 567 -33.04 6.81 -16.29
CA VAL A 567 -33.34 7.29 -17.67
C VAL A 567 -32.74 6.38 -18.75
N PHE A 568 -31.58 5.78 -18.50
CA PHE A 568 -30.95 4.82 -19.41
C PHE A 568 -31.76 3.54 -19.65
N TYR A 569 -32.55 3.11 -18.66
CA TYR A 569 -33.31 1.86 -18.71
C TYR A 569 -34.80 2.10 -19.04
N LEU A 570 -35.42 3.12 -18.44
CA LEU A 570 -36.86 3.43 -18.57
C LEU A 570 -37.17 4.50 -19.63
N GLY A 571 -36.18 5.24 -20.13
CA GLY A 571 -36.37 6.23 -21.18
C GLY A 571 -37.38 7.32 -20.80
N LYS A 572 -38.52 7.37 -21.50
CA LYS A 572 -39.59 8.37 -21.28
C LYS A 572 -40.41 8.10 -20.03
N ASP A 573 -40.45 6.87 -19.56
CA ASP A 573 -41.20 6.44 -18.36
C ASP A 573 -40.34 6.57 -17.08
N ALA A 574 -39.18 7.22 -17.19
CA ALA A 574 -38.31 7.46 -16.06
C ALA A 574 -38.96 8.43 -15.07
N TYR A 575 -38.81 8.12 -13.79
CA TYR A 575 -39.23 8.95 -12.67
C TYR A 575 -38.08 9.12 -11.67
N ASN A 576 -38.19 10.14 -10.84
CA ASN A 576 -37.18 10.57 -9.88
C ASN A 576 -37.80 10.57 -8.49
N VAL A 577 -37.28 9.70 -7.62
CA VAL A 577 -37.69 9.61 -6.21
C VAL A 577 -36.97 10.70 -5.43
N ILE A 578 -37.74 11.64 -4.87
CA ILE A 578 -37.20 12.77 -4.11
C ILE A 578 -37.31 12.50 -2.61
N SER A 579 -38.47 11.98 -2.16
CA SER A 579 -38.72 11.59 -0.78
C SER A 579 -38.81 10.08 -0.64
N ILE A 580 -38.04 9.49 0.29
CA ILE A 580 -37.98 8.03 0.49
C ILE A 580 -38.81 7.67 1.72
N SER A 581 -39.71 6.70 1.60
CA SER A 581 -40.57 6.27 2.71
C SER A 581 -39.87 5.23 3.61
N THR A 582 -40.38 5.03 4.82
CA THR A 582 -39.86 4.01 5.76
C THR A 582 -40.00 2.58 5.24
N ALA A 583 -41.03 2.31 4.43
CA ALA A 583 -41.21 1.02 3.77
C ALA A 583 -40.14 0.76 2.69
N ASP A 584 -39.68 1.81 2.00
CA ASP A 584 -38.62 1.69 1.00
C ASP A 584 -37.25 1.45 1.65
N VAL A 585 -36.99 2.05 2.82
CA VAL A 585 -35.80 1.77 3.64
C VAL A 585 -35.78 0.31 4.06
N ALA A 586 -36.92 -0.23 4.51
CA ALA A 586 -37.03 -1.65 4.87
C ALA A 586 -36.77 -2.58 3.68
N ALA A 587 -37.23 -2.21 2.47
CA ALA A 587 -36.99 -2.96 1.24
C ALA A 587 -35.51 -2.97 0.81
N LEU A 588 -34.72 -1.97 1.22
CA LEU A 588 -33.29 -1.89 0.90
C LEU A 588 -32.40 -2.79 1.77
N ASN A 589 -32.90 -3.21 2.94
CA ASN A 589 -32.15 -4.05 3.87
C ASN A 589 -31.78 -5.41 3.25
N ALA A 590 -32.69 -6.05 2.52
CA ALA A 590 -32.44 -7.37 1.93
C ALA A 590 -31.36 -7.34 0.82
N PRO A 591 -31.43 -6.45 -0.19
CA PRO A 591 -30.36 -6.25 -1.16
C PRO A 591 -29.03 -5.87 -0.51
N TRP A 592 -29.06 -5.03 0.53
CA TRP A 592 -27.86 -4.64 1.26
C TRP A 592 -27.20 -5.81 1.99
N ILE A 593 -27.96 -6.59 2.76
CA ILE A 593 -27.48 -7.81 3.43
C ILE A 593 -26.91 -8.79 2.38
N GLY A 594 -27.61 -8.96 1.26
CA GLY A 594 -27.14 -9.78 0.14
C GLY A 594 -25.81 -9.29 -0.42
N GLY A 595 -25.67 -7.98 -0.64
CA GLY A 595 -24.44 -7.35 -1.13
C GLY A 595 -23.26 -7.51 -0.17
N VAL A 596 -23.46 -7.24 1.12
CA VAL A 596 -22.41 -7.39 2.16
C VAL A 596 -22.01 -8.86 2.28
N THR A 597 -22.97 -9.79 2.32
CA THR A 597 -22.70 -11.23 2.43
C THR A 597 -21.93 -11.73 1.21
N LEU A 598 -22.31 -11.28 0.01
CA LEU A 598 -21.62 -11.64 -1.22
C LEU A 598 -20.18 -11.11 -1.23
N ALA A 599 -19.98 -9.81 -0.99
CA ALA A 599 -18.67 -9.16 -1.05
C ALA A 599 -17.69 -9.71 0.00
N SER A 600 -18.14 -9.82 1.26
CA SER A 600 -17.35 -10.38 2.35
C SER A 600 -17.08 -11.87 2.14
N GLY A 601 -18.09 -12.64 1.73
CA GLY A 601 -17.98 -14.07 1.47
C GLY A 601 -16.94 -14.40 0.40
N VAL A 602 -16.99 -13.76 -0.76
CA VAL A 602 -15.98 -14.00 -1.81
C VAL A 602 -14.59 -13.56 -1.38
N SER A 603 -14.47 -12.50 -0.58
CA SER A 603 -13.19 -12.00 -0.09
C SER A 603 -12.55 -12.97 0.91
N ILE A 604 -13.35 -13.51 1.84
CA ILE A 604 -12.91 -14.52 2.81
C ILE A 604 -12.54 -15.82 2.10
N LEU A 605 -13.37 -16.30 1.16
CA LEU A 605 -13.09 -17.51 0.40
C LEU A 605 -11.79 -17.38 -0.42
N PHE A 606 -11.56 -16.23 -1.04
CA PHE A 606 -10.34 -15.99 -1.79
C PHE A 606 -9.11 -15.92 -0.87
N MET A 607 -9.20 -15.27 0.30
CA MET A 607 -8.12 -15.29 1.30
C MET A 607 -7.83 -16.70 1.81
N ALA A 608 -8.87 -17.48 2.12
CA ALA A 608 -8.74 -18.86 2.55
C ALA A 608 -8.04 -19.71 1.49
N PHE A 609 -8.43 -19.56 0.21
CA PHE A 609 -7.76 -20.20 -0.92
C PHE A 609 -6.26 -19.87 -0.95
N VAL A 610 -5.88 -18.60 -0.83
CA VAL A 610 -4.46 -18.19 -0.81
C VAL A 610 -3.74 -18.80 0.39
N SER A 611 -4.28 -18.66 1.59
CA SER A 611 -3.62 -19.11 2.82
C SER A 611 -3.47 -20.63 2.91
N VAL A 612 -4.41 -21.41 2.34
CA VAL A 612 -4.31 -22.88 2.32
C VAL A 612 -3.26 -23.37 1.33
N LEU A 613 -3.13 -22.73 0.16
CA LEU A 613 -2.29 -23.24 -0.93
C LEU A 613 -0.90 -22.59 -1.03
N ILE A 614 -0.59 -21.60 -0.18
CA ILE A 614 0.67 -20.86 -0.25
C ILE A 614 1.92 -21.68 0.13
N ASN A 615 1.78 -22.64 1.04
CA ASN A 615 2.87 -23.46 1.55
C ASN A 615 2.71 -24.90 1.05
N PRO A 616 3.15 -25.23 -0.18
CA PRO A 616 3.11 -26.60 -0.64
C PRO A 616 4.17 -27.45 0.08
N ASN A 617 3.86 -28.72 0.29
CA ASN A 617 4.82 -29.69 0.82
C ASN A 617 5.98 -29.83 -0.17
N LEU A 618 7.19 -29.54 0.27
CA LEU A 618 8.39 -29.71 -0.53
C LEU A 618 8.78 -31.20 -0.54
N PRO A 619 9.38 -31.71 -1.64
CA PRO A 619 9.98 -33.04 -1.64
C PRO A 619 11.07 -33.11 -0.57
N ASP A 620 10.95 -34.07 0.35
CA ASP A 620 11.99 -34.36 1.33
C ASP A 620 13.00 -35.33 0.73
N ILE A 621 14.27 -34.98 0.91
CA ILE A 621 15.39 -35.89 0.68
C ILE A 621 15.54 -36.63 2.01
N ASP A 622 15.22 -37.92 2.03
CA ASP A 622 15.58 -38.80 3.14
C ASP A 622 17.10 -38.66 3.39
N ARG A 623 17.47 -37.83 4.38
CA ARG A 623 18.78 -37.96 5.02
C ARG A 623 18.70 -39.27 5.79
N GLY A 624 19.42 -40.28 5.31
CA GLY A 624 19.30 -41.66 5.76
C GLY A 624 19.27 -41.86 7.29
N LEU A 625 18.32 -42.72 7.68
CA LEU A 625 18.21 -43.56 8.88
C LEU A 625 18.22 -42.91 10.28
N CYS A 626 17.06 -42.94 10.95
CA CYS A 626 16.71 -43.94 11.98
C CYS A 626 15.43 -43.54 12.72
N VAL A 627 14.33 -44.26 12.53
CA VAL A 627 13.59 -44.97 13.60
C VAL A 627 12.85 -46.12 12.92
N GLY A 628 13.25 -47.35 13.22
CA GLY A 628 12.50 -48.53 12.79
C GLY A 628 11.18 -48.59 13.52
N SER A 629 10.08 -48.85 12.80
CA SER A 629 9.10 -49.89 13.18
C SER A 629 7.93 -49.92 12.20
N PHE A 630 7.75 -51.13 11.63
CA PHE A 630 6.50 -51.76 11.23
C PHE A 630 5.62 -51.13 10.14
N LEU A 631 5.79 -51.70 8.93
CA LEU A 631 4.72 -52.30 8.11
C LEU A 631 3.29 -52.05 8.59
N VAL A 632 2.50 -51.30 7.80
CA VAL A 632 1.20 -51.77 7.27
C VAL A 632 0.94 -51.07 5.92
N SER A 633 0.85 -51.88 4.87
CA SER A 633 0.25 -51.54 3.59
C SER A 633 -1.26 -51.78 3.67
N TYR A 634 -2.11 -50.91 3.10
CA TYR A 634 -3.38 -51.19 2.35
C TYR A 634 -4.31 -49.93 2.25
N PRO A 635 -5.31 -49.91 1.32
CA PRO A 635 -5.50 -48.81 0.37
C PRO A 635 -6.85 -48.05 0.49
N HIS A 636 -7.01 -47.00 -0.34
CA HIS A 636 -8.27 -46.43 -0.87
C HIS A 636 -9.57 -46.45 -0.01
N ARG A 637 -10.02 -45.26 0.46
CA ARG A 637 -11.29 -44.55 0.09
C ARG A 637 -11.84 -43.62 1.20
N SER A 638 -12.45 -42.52 0.72
CA SER A 638 -13.60 -41.73 1.22
C SER A 638 -13.56 -41.00 2.58
N LEU A 639 -13.81 -39.68 2.48
CA LEU A 639 -14.49 -38.76 3.39
C LEU A 639 -14.82 -39.25 4.82
N SER A 640 -14.37 -38.50 5.84
CA SER A 640 -15.25 -37.87 6.85
C SER A 640 -14.45 -36.95 7.79
N PHE A 641 -15.15 -35.94 8.30
CA PHE A 641 -14.69 -34.78 9.04
C PHE A 641 -14.97 -35.01 10.54
N ARG A 642 -13.96 -35.38 11.34
CA ARG A 642 -13.88 -35.21 12.82
C ARG A 642 -12.70 -36.02 13.37
N HIS A 643 -11.96 -35.42 14.31
CA HIS A 643 -10.78 -35.91 15.06
C HIS A 643 -9.44 -35.28 14.66
N PHE A 644 -9.28 -34.01 15.01
CA PHE A 644 -7.96 -33.42 15.25
C PHE A 644 -8.09 -32.47 16.46
N TYR A 645 -7.90 -32.99 17.67
CA TYR A 645 -7.72 -32.11 18.84
C TYR A 645 -6.77 -32.60 19.94
N ASN A 646 -6.22 -33.82 19.94
CA ASN A 646 -5.42 -34.28 21.10
C ASN A 646 -4.11 -35.00 20.72
N ALA A 647 -3.15 -34.31 20.09
CA ALA A 647 -1.80 -34.85 19.88
C ALA A 647 -0.70 -33.77 19.76
N ALA A 648 -0.66 -32.79 20.66
CA ALA A 648 0.40 -31.76 20.69
C ALA A 648 0.87 -31.40 22.10
N SER A 649 0.97 -32.38 23.00
CA SER A 649 1.38 -32.17 24.41
C SER A 649 2.48 -33.11 24.92
N ARG A 650 3.17 -33.84 24.05
CA ARG A 650 4.34 -34.67 24.42
C ARG A 650 5.37 -34.62 23.31
N ASP A 651 6.29 -33.65 23.39
CA ASP A 651 7.66 -33.71 22.84
C ASP A 651 8.47 -32.46 23.26
N ARG A 652 8.48 -32.19 24.57
CA ARG A 652 9.45 -31.32 25.23
C ARG A 652 9.81 -31.92 26.57
N ILE A 653 10.69 -32.91 26.57
CA ILE A 653 11.61 -33.31 27.64
C ILE A 653 12.54 -34.35 26.96
N LEU A 654 13.86 -34.21 27.15
CA LEU A 654 15.01 -34.97 26.59
C LEU A 654 15.78 -34.26 25.46
N ALA A 655 16.75 -33.43 25.84
CA ALA A 655 18.16 -33.56 25.44
C ALA A 655 18.98 -32.32 25.91
N GLU A 656 19.30 -32.28 27.20
CA GLU A 656 20.57 -31.70 27.67
C GLU A 656 21.65 -32.77 27.47
N GLY A 657 22.75 -32.45 26.78
CA GLY A 657 23.86 -33.38 26.63
C GLY A 657 24.90 -32.98 25.57
N SER A 658 25.93 -32.28 26.04
CA SER A 658 27.32 -32.31 25.54
C SER A 658 27.61 -31.90 24.08
N CYS A 659 28.16 -30.70 23.90
CA CYS A 659 29.25 -30.47 22.97
C CYS A 659 30.20 -29.37 23.48
N ARG A 660 31.40 -29.81 23.83
CA ARG A 660 32.53 -29.02 24.35
C ARG A 660 33.37 -28.51 23.16
N GLY A 661 33.60 -27.20 23.11
CA GLY A 661 34.84 -26.58 22.63
C GLY A 661 35.14 -26.54 21.12
N ARG A 662 34.90 -25.37 20.49
CA ARG A 662 35.92 -24.71 19.66
C ARG A 662 35.67 -23.20 19.60
N HIS A 663 36.59 -22.45 20.18
CA HIS A 663 36.65 -20.98 20.18
C HIS A 663 36.81 -20.44 18.76
N LEU A 664 35.87 -19.61 18.30
CA LEU A 664 36.12 -18.62 17.25
C LEU A 664 35.44 -17.29 17.63
N LEU A 665 36.24 -16.23 17.49
CA LEU A 665 36.05 -14.88 18.01
C LEU A 665 34.69 -14.24 17.69
N HIS A 666 34.02 -13.78 18.74
CA HIS A 666 32.80 -12.99 18.68
C HIS A 666 33.15 -11.54 18.27
N SER A 667 33.23 -11.27 16.96
CA SER A 667 33.16 -9.89 16.46
C SER A 667 31.70 -9.45 16.44
N ARG A 668 31.26 -8.72 17.48
CA ARG A 668 30.00 -7.95 17.45
C ARG A 668 30.12 -6.87 16.37
N ARG A 669 29.72 -7.17 15.14
CA ARG A 669 29.42 -6.15 14.14
C ARG A 669 28.04 -5.57 14.44
N PRO A 670 27.87 -4.24 14.52
CA PRO A 670 26.53 -3.66 14.57
C PRO A 670 25.80 -4.00 13.26
N CYS A 671 24.57 -4.51 13.37
CA CYS A 671 23.66 -4.67 12.24
C CYS A 671 23.55 -3.33 11.50
N ARG A 672 24.11 -3.28 10.29
CA ARG A 672 23.94 -2.17 9.37
C ARG A 672 22.54 -2.28 8.78
N GLU A 673 21.58 -1.59 9.39
CA GLU A 673 20.23 -1.44 8.86
C GLU A 673 20.31 -0.81 7.45
N SER A 674 19.78 -1.52 6.47
CA SER A 674 19.53 -1.01 5.12
C SER A 674 18.43 0.07 5.18
N PRO A 675 18.48 1.08 4.30
CA PRO A 675 17.61 2.25 4.41
C PRO A 675 16.15 1.85 4.19
N LEU A 676 15.37 1.86 5.27
CA LEU A 676 13.92 1.71 5.23
C LEU A 676 13.32 2.73 4.25
N SER A 677 12.49 2.22 3.34
CA SER A 677 11.63 3.01 2.48
C SER A 677 10.87 4.05 3.31
N ARG A 678 10.99 5.31 2.91
CA ARG A 678 10.31 6.48 3.52
C ARG A 678 8.86 6.14 3.90
N THR A 679 8.60 6.10 5.20
CA THR A 679 7.26 6.10 5.81
C THR A 679 6.42 7.25 5.26
N GLN A 680 5.53 6.96 4.31
CA GLN A 680 4.65 7.95 3.66
C GLN A 680 3.20 7.90 4.19
N SER A 681 2.83 6.94 5.05
CA SER A 681 1.44 6.77 5.53
C SER A 681 1.05 7.61 6.75
N GLY A 682 1.98 8.33 7.38
CA GLY A 682 1.69 9.19 8.54
C GLY A 682 0.98 10.53 8.24
N LYS A 683 0.34 10.67 7.09
CA LYS A 683 -0.09 11.98 6.54
C LYS A 683 -1.48 12.48 6.95
N PHE A 684 -2.47 11.60 7.09
CA PHE A 684 -3.88 12.00 7.25
C PHE A 684 -4.27 12.20 8.73
N MET A 685 -3.68 11.39 9.62
CA MET A 685 -3.93 11.42 11.07
C MET A 685 -3.89 12.82 11.72
N PRO A 686 -2.97 13.75 11.38
CA PRO A 686 -2.89 15.02 12.09
C PRO A 686 -3.90 16.06 11.60
N ALA A 687 -4.47 15.90 10.40
CA ALA A 687 -5.53 16.78 9.93
C ALA A 687 -6.84 16.47 10.68
N GLN A 688 -7.19 15.19 10.78
CA GLN A 688 -8.36 14.71 11.53
C GLN A 688 -8.28 15.11 13.01
N MET A 689 -7.12 14.89 13.65
CA MET A 689 -6.88 15.28 15.04
C MET A 689 -7.11 16.77 15.29
N ILE A 690 -6.61 17.66 14.41
CA ILE A 690 -6.75 19.11 14.60
C ILE A 690 -8.21 19.55 14.45
N ILE A 691 -8.94 18.98 13.48
CA ILE A 691 -10.34 19.31 13.23
C ILE A 691 -11.21 18.84 14.39
N VAL A 692 -11.03 17.60 14.86
CA VAL A 692 -11.81 17.04 15.97
C VAL A 692 -11.43 17.72 17.30
N ASN A 693 -10.14 17.98 17.56
CA ASN A 693 -9.73 18.78 18.73
C ASN A 693 -10.37 20.17 18.72
N LYS A 694 -10.41 20.84 17.56
CA LYS A 694 -11.01 22.17 17.45
C LYS A 694 -12.54 22.12 17.57
N ALA A 695 -13.19 21.10 17.03
CA ALA A 695 -14.63 20.90 17.18
C ALA A 695 -15.02 20.69 18.66
N VAL A 696 -14.28 19.84 19.38
CA VAL A 696 -14.50 19.61 20.82
C VAL A 696 -14.23 20.88 21.63
N LEU A 697 -13.16 21.62 21.32
CA LEU A 697 -12.83 22.88 22.01
C LEU A 697 -13.77 24.04 21.68
N ASN A 698 -14.48 24.00 20.55
CA ASN A 698 -15.50 24.99 20.23
C ASN A 698 -16.81 24.72 20.99
N ASP A 699 -17.11 23.45 21.27
CA ASP A 699 -18.29 23.02 22.03
C ASP A 699 -18.09 23.18 23.55
N THR A 700 -16.89 22.86 24.04
CA THR A 700 -16.50 23.01 25.46
C THR A 700 -15.17 23.79 25.59
N PRO A 701 -15.18 25.12 25.40
CA PRO A 701 -13.97 25.95 25.46
C PRO A 701 -13.34 26.00 26.86
N GLU A 702 -14.10 25.62 27.88
CA GLU A 702 -13.72 25.67 29.29
C GLU A 702 -12.87 24.47 29.77
N LEU A 703 -12.73 23.40 28.97
CA LEU A 703 -12.14 22.11 29.40
C LEU A 703 -10.85 21.67 28.67
N PRO A 704 -9.92 22.56 28.26
CA PRO A 704 -8.77 22.18 27.43
C PRO A 704 -7.77 21.24 28.12
N PHE A 705 -7.52 21.39 29.42
CA PHE A 705 -6.58 20.52 30.13
C PHE A 705 -7.19 19.16 30.44
N THR A 706 -8.49 19.10 30.71
CA THR A 706 -9.26 17.87 30.85
C THR A 706 -9.24 17.04 29.57
N LEU A 707 -9.42 17.67 28.40
CA LEU A 707 -9.32 17.00 27.10
C LEU A 707 -7.92 16.38 26.90
N LEU A 708 -6.84 17.12 27.18
CA LEU A 708 -5.47 16.62 27.06
C LEU A 708 -5.15 15.51 28.06
N PHE A 709 -5.67 15.61 29.29
CA PHE A 709 -5.54 14.56 30.31
C PHE A 709 -6.19 13.25 29.84
N LEU A 710 -7.40 13.31 29.28
CA LEU A 710 -8.08 12.15 28.71
C LEU A 710 -7.30 11.56 27.53
N GLN A 711 -6.85 12.39 26.59
CA GLN A 711 -6.07 11.93 25.43
C GLN A 711 -4.78 11.20 25.81
N THR A 712 -4.02 11.77 26.75
CA THR A 712 -2.75 11.17 27.21
C THR A 712 -2.98 9.93 28.07
N SER A 713 -4.04 9.89 28.87
CA SER A 713 -4.45 8.71 29.65
C SER A 713 -4.90 7.56 28.77
N ILE A 714 -5.69 7.83 27.72
CA ILE A 714 -6.10 6.84 26.71
C ILE A 714 -4.87 6.29 26.00
N ALA A 715 -3.89 7.12 25.64
CA ALA A 715 -2.65 6.67 25.01
C ALA A 715 -1.85 5.71 25.92
N VAL A 716 -1.78 5.97 27.23
CA VAL A 716 -1.15 5.08 28.22
C VAL A 716 -1.93 3.77 28.35
N PHE A 717 -3.25 3.84 28.40
CA PHE A 717 -4.13 2.67 28.47
C PHE A 717 -3.94 1.76 27.24
N LEU A 718 -3.96 2.33 26.03
CA LEU A 718 -3.72 1.59 24.79
C LEU A 718 -2.35 0.92 24.79
N LEU A 719 -1.29 1.61 25.22
CA LEU A 719 0.04 1.01 25.33
C LEU A 719 0.09 -0.16 26.33
N ARG A 720 -0.61 -0.06 27.45
CA ARG A 720 -0.73 -1.17 28.42
C ARG A 720 -1.57 -2.32 27.87
N LEU A 721 -2.62 -2.04 27.12
CA LEU A 721 -3.46 -3.04 26.46
C LEU A 721 -2.68 -3.80 25.38
N LEU A 722 -1.90 -3.11 24.53
CA LEU A 722 -1.00 -3.75 23.57
C LEU A 722 0.03 -4.66 24.27
N ALA A 723 0.52 -4.23 25.44
CA ALA A 723 1.42 -5.04 26.26
C ALA A 723 0.78 -6.32 26.79
N PHE A 724 -0.47 -6.20 27.22
CA PHE A 724 -1.25 -7.31 27.75
C PHE A 724 -1.56 -8.33 26.66
N VAL A 725 -2.07 -7.87 25.51
CA VAL A 725 -2.40 -8.75 24.36
C VAL A 725 -1.17 -9.52 23.89
N ASN A 726 0.02 -8.89 23.85
CA ASN A 726 1.25 -9.58 23.45
C ASN A 726 1.66 -10.72 24.41
N ARG A 727 1.26 -10.67 25.69
CA ARG A 727 1.55 -11.73 26.68
C ARG A 727 0.56 -12.88 26.65
N THR A 728 -0.58 -12.75 25.96
CA THR A 728 -1.64 -13.79 25.90
C THR A 728 -1.43 -14.76 24.72
N ALA A 729 -2.01 -15.97 24.82
CA ALA A 729 -1.94 -17.01 23.78
C ALA A 729 -2.46 -16.52 22.40
N LEU A 730 -3.39 -15.55 22.38
CA LEU A 730 -3.89 -14.91 21.17
C LEU A 730 -2.82 -14.09 20.43
N GLY A 731 -1.87 -13.48 21.17
CA GLY A 731 -0.75 -12.73 20.60
C GLY A 731 0.36 -13.62 20.01
N GLN A 732 0.44 -14.88 20.45
CA GLN A 732 1.37 -15.89 19.89
C GLN A 732 0.83 -16.61 18.65
N ALA A 733 -0.49 -16.54 18.41
CA ALA A 733 -1.14 -17.10 17.23
C ALA A 733 -1.03 -16.19 15.98
N ILE A 734 -0.60 -14.94 16.14
CA ILE A 734 -0.38 -13.99 15.05
C ILE A 734 1.09 -14.11 14.57
N PRO A 735 1.36 -14.54 13.33
CA PRO A 735 2.74 -14.65 12.85
C PRO A 735 3.41 -13.27 12.75
N GLY A 736 4.51 -13.07 13.49
CA GLY A 736 5.32 -11.84 13.45
C GLY A 736 5.26 -10.96 14.70
N SER A 737 4.84 -11.49 15.85
CA SER A 737 4.74 -10.76 17.12
C SER A 737 6.04 -10.05 17.47
N PHE A 738 5.99 -8.72 17.51
CA PHE A 738 7.00 -7.89 18.15
C PHE A 738 7.18 -8.37 19.59
N ASN A 739 8.42 -8.60 20.05
CA ASN A 739 8.70 -8.72 21.48
C ASN A 739 8.36 -7.39 22.17
N PHE A 740 7.09 -7.25 22.56
CA PHE A 740 6.58 -6.11 23.29
C PHE A 740 6.85 -6.36 24.77
N GLU A 741 7.77 -5.58 25.33
CA GLU A 741 8.08 -5.58 26.75
C GLU A 741 7.91 -4.15 27.29
N LEU A 742 7.06 -3.99 28.32
CA LEU A 742 6.92 -2.72 29.01
C LEU A 742 8.28 -2.34 29.61
N PRO A 743 8.77 -1.11 29.39
CA PRO A 743 10.06 -0.70 29.92
C PRO A 743 10.02 -0.75 31.46
N MET A 744 10.99 -1.43 32.06
CA MET A 744 11.16 -1.43 33.51
C MET A 744 11.47 0.00 33.98
N PHE A 745 10.86 0.41 35.10
CA PHE A 745 11.08 1.72 35.71
C PHE A 745 12.51 1.82 36.26
N ASN A 746 13.46 2.19 35.41
CA ASN A 746 14.83 2.49 35.84
C ASN A 746 14.95 3.98 36.16
N ARG A 747 15.15 4.30 37.44
CA ARG A 747 15.31 5.67 37.93
C ARG A 747 16.43 6.43 37.19
N GLY A 748 17.52 5.75 36.84
CA GLY A 748 18.64 6.36 36.09
C GLY A 748 18.28 6.76 34.66
N THR A 749 17.45 5.96 33.98
CA THR A 749 16.97 6.28 32.62
C THR A 749 15.97 7.44 32.65
N ILE A 750 15.05 7.44 33.63
CA ILE A 750 14.03 8.49 33.78
C ILE A 750 14.67 9.86 34.04
N LEU A 751 15.67 9.92 34.93
CA LEU A 751 16.36 11.18 35.23
C LEU A 751 17.08 11.75 34.00
N ARG A 752 17.63 10.90 33.13
CA ARG A 752 18.30 11.33 31.89
C ARG A 752 17.33 11.81 30.80
N ILE A 753 16.11 11.29 30.75
CA ILE A 753 15.07 11.76 29.80
C ILE A 753 14.19 12.88 30.38
N LEU A 754 14.32 13.19 31.68
CA LEU A 754 13.52 14.21 32.36
C LEU A 754 13.53 15.58 31.68
N PRO A 755 14.67 16.11 31.17
CA PRO A 755 14.65 17.39 30.44
C PRO A 755 13.75 17.37 29.21
N TYR A 756 13.72 16.24 28.48
CA TYR A 756 12.82 16.05 27.35
C TYR A 756 11.34 16.05 27.79
N LEU A 757 11.03 15.37 28.90
CA LEU A 757 9.66 15.28 29.43
C LEU A 757 9.13 16.64 29.91
N CYS A 758 9.94 17.38 30.68
CA CYS A 758 9.56 18.71 31.20
C CYS A 758 9.36 19.73 30.08
N VAL A 759 10.29 19.79 29.11
CA VAL A 759 10.18 20.68 27.94
C VAL A 759 8.96 20.31 27.10
N GLY A 760 8.65 19.01 26.96
CA GLY A 760 7.43 18.55 26.29
C GLY A 760 6.14 19.02 26.98
N LEU A 761 6.09 18.98 28.31
CA LEU A 761 4.95 19.46 29.10
C LEU A 761 4.73 20.96 28.95
N ILE A 762 5.77 21.75 29.20
CA ILE A 762 5.72 23.21 29.08
C ILE A 762 5.31 23.62 27.66
N GLY A 763 5.91 22.98 26.65
CA GLY A 763 5.61 23.26 25.25
C GLY A 763 4.16 22.96 24.89
N LEU A 764 3.60 21.84 25.37
CA LEU A 764 2.20 21.50 25.08
C LEU A 764 1.21 22.43 25.80
N VAL A 765 1.50 22.84 27.03
CA VAL A 765 0.64 23.76 27.81
C VAL A 765 0.55 25.12 27.10
N PHE A 766 1.69 25.75 26.81
CA PHE A 766 1.70 27.04 26.10
C PHE A 766 1.12 26.95 24.68
N ASN A 767 1.34 25.83 23.98
CA ASN A 767 0.74 25.57 22.67
C ASN A 767 -0.79 25.52 22.75
N THR A 768 -1.33 24.90 23.80
CA THR A 768 -2.78 24.74 23.99
C THR A 768 -3.42 26.06 24.42
N LEU A 769 -2.78 26.81 25.33
CA LEU A 769 -3.22 28.16 25.70
C LEU A 769 -3.20 29.13 24.51
N CYS A 770 -2.25 28.99 23.59
CA CYS A 770 -2.23 29.76 22.35
C CYS A 770 -3.41 29.40 21.41
N LEU A 771 -3.78 28.10 21.33
CA LEU A 771 -4.90 27.63 20.51
C LEU A 771 -6.28 27.94 21.09
N ALA A 772 -6.40 27.99 22.42
CA ALA A 772 -7.66 28.28 23.11
C ALA A 772 -8.02 29.76 23.03
N ASN A 773 -7.02 30.65 23.08
CA ASN A 773 -7.24 32.09 23.21
C ASN A 773 -7.23 32.86 21.87
N VAL A 774 -7.04 32.18 20.72
CA VAL A 774 -6.93 32.85 19.41
C VAL A 774 -7.51 32.04 18.26
N ASP A 775 -7.93 32.76 17.23
CA ASP A 775 -8.26 32.18 15.92
C ASP A 775 -7.09 31.47 15.25
N ALA A 776 -7.43 30.44 14.47
CA ALA A 776 -6.49 29.55 13.81
C ALA A 776 -5.46 30.25 12.89
N ALA A 777 -5.74 31.48 12.44
CA ALA A 777 -4.86 32.27 11.58
C ALA A 777 -3.60 32.78 12.32
N PHE A 778 -3.72 33.18 13.60
CA PHE A 778 -2.58 33.67 14.39
C PHE A 778 -1.67 32.53 14.85
N PHE A 779 -2.23 31.35 15.08
CA PHE A 779 -1.47 30.14 15.38
C PHE A 779 -0.49 29.76 14.25
N GLN A 780 -0.73 30.22 13.02
CA GLN A 780 0.19 30.00 11.90
C GLN A 780 1.51 30.76 12.05
N ILE A 781 1.52 31.90 12.76
CA ILE A 781 2.74 32.68 13.04
C ILE A 781 3.67 31.87 13.96
N ALA A 782 3.12 31.27 15.02
CA ALA A 782 3.85 30.37 15.92
C ALA A 782 4.45 29.18 15.13
N ARG A 783 3.64 28.51 14.29
CA ARG A 783 4.13 27.42 13.43
C ARG A 783 5.23 27.86 12.46
N GLY A 784 5.17 29.09 11.94
CA GLY A 784 6.20 29.66 11.08
C GLY A 784 7.55 29.81 11.78
N LEU A 785 7.56 30.23 13.05
CA LEU A 785 8.76 30.45 13.86
C LEU A 785 9.41 29.15 14.38
N GLN A 786 8.68 28.04 14.40
CA GLN A 786 9.20 26.76 14.93
C GLN A 786 10.36 26.19 14.09
N LEU A 787 10.33 26.35 12.75
CA LEU A 787 11.38 25.86 11.86
C LEU A 787 12.75 26.55 12.08
N PRO A 788 12.86 27.90 12.09
CA PRO A 788 14.13 28.57 12.33
C PRO A 788 14.68 28.27 13.73
N PHE A 789 13.84 28.22 14.78
CA PHE A 789 14.28 27.81 16.11
C PHE A 789 14.82 26.37 16.13
N THR A 790 14.17 25.45 15.41
CA THR A 790 14.65 24.06 15.33
C THR A 790 16.03 23.98 14.66
N ILE A 791 16.27 24.78 13.62
CA ILE A 791 17.57 24.84 12.93
C ILE A 791 18.64 25.44 13.84
N LEU A 792 18.33 26.53 14.54
CA LEU A 792 19.25 27.18 15.48
C LEU A 792 19.66 26.24 16.61
N ILE A 793 18.69 25.62 17.29
CA ILE A 793 18.93 24.70 18.41
C ILE A 793 19.62 23.42 17.91
N SER A 794 19.23 22.89 16.74
CA SER A 794 19.89 21.72 16.17
C SER A 794 21.33 22.01 15.76
N SER A 795 21.63 23.20 15.26
CA SER A 795 22.99 23.62 14.90
C SER A 795 23.85 23.82 16.14
N ALA A 796 23.32 24.47 17.18
CA ALA A 796 23.98 24.64 18.47
C ALA A 796 24.26 23.28 19.15
N HIS A 797 23.31 22.34 19.13
CA HIS A 797 23.47 21.01 19.74
C HIS A 797 24.44 20.11 18.94
N MET A 798 24.52 20.25 17.62
CA MET A 798 25.38 19.40 16.77
C MET A 798 26.76 20.02 16.50
N GLY A 799 26.99 21.30 16.83
CA GLY A 799 28.25 22.00 16.54
C GLY A 799 28.54 22.19 15.04
N GLN A 800 27.56 21.93 14.17
CA GLN A 800 27.70 22.03 12.72
C GLN A 800 26.72 23.08 12.17
N THR A 801 27.22 23.97 11.31
CA THR A 801 26.38 24.95 10.63
C THR A 801 25.75 24.34 9.38
N PRO A 802 24.41 24.46 9.20
CA PRO A 802 23.77 23.96 8.00
C PRO A 802 24.22 24.75 6.76
N SER A 803 24.24 24.08 5.60
CA SER A 803 24.56 24.72 4.32
C SER A 803 23.68 25.96 4.09
N LYS A 804 24.26 27.02 3.51
CA LYS A 804 23.56 28.26 3.14
C LYS A 804 22.29 27.98 2.30
N GLN A 805 22.30 26.91 1.51
CA GLN A 805 21.14 26.48 0.70
C GLN A 805 19.99 25.91 1.56
N ILE A 806 20.30 25.23 2.67
CA ILE A 806 19.30 24.72 3.62
C ILE A 806 18.70 25.90 4.41
N ILE A 807 19.54 26.85 4.82
CA ILE A 807 19.08 28.09 5.47
C ILE A 807 18.15 28.87 4.54
N LEU A 808 18.50 29.01 3.27
CA LEU A 808 17.64 29.63 2.25
C LEU A 808 16.30 28.91 2.12
N SER A 809 16.29 27.57 2.06
CA SER A 809 15.04 26.80 2.00
C SER A 809 14.15 27.00 3.22
N ALA A 810 14.75 27.12 4.41
CA ALA A 810 14.04 27.37 5.66
C ALA A 810 13.48 28.79 5.72
N PHE A 811 14.23 29.77 5.23
CA PHE A 811 13.76 31.14 5.09
C PHE A 811 12.54 31.23 4.18
N ILE A 812 12.59 30.58 3.00
CA ILE A 812 11.46 30.53 2.06
C ILE A 812 10.21 29.93 2.73
N VAL A 813 10.34 28.81 3.46
CA VAL A 813 9.20 28.19 4.16
C VAL A 813 8.66 29.07 5.28
N THR A 814 9.52 29.69 6.08
CA THR A 814 9.15 30.61 7.17
C THR A 814 8.42 31.83 6.63
N PHE A 815 8.93 32.42 5.55
CA PHE A 815 8.30 33.53 4.85
C PHE A 815 6.92 33.15 4.30
N GLY A 816 6.76 31.93 3.78
CA GLY A 816 5.47 31.41 3.33
C GLY A 816 4.42 31.38 4.43
N PHE A 817 4.76 30.97 5.67
CA PHE A 817 3.84 31.03 6.81
C PHE A 817 3.46 32.47 7.17
N LEU A 818 4.41 33.42 7.12
CA LEU A 818 4.15 34.84 7.38
C LEU A 818 3.20 35.46 6.35
N VAL A 819 3.39 35.14 5.05
CA VAL A 819 2.49 35.61 3.96
C VAL A 819 1.07 35.09 4.15
N GLY A 820 0.89 33.89 4.68
CA GLY A 820 -0.43 33.30 4.96
C GLY A 820 -1.20 34.05 6.04
N SER A 821 -0.49 34.70 6.96
CA SER A 821 -1.03 35.49 8.07
C SER A 821 -1.20 36.99 7.75
N MET A 822 -0.86 37.44 6.53
CA MET A 822 -0.90 38.87 6.14
C MET A 822 -2.28 39.56 6.21
N PRO A 823 -3.40 38.93 5.79
CA PRO A 823 -4.73 39.57 5.87
C PRO A 823 -5.14 39.94 7.30
N THR A 824 -4.64 39.20 8.29
CA THR A 824 -4.88 39.41 9.73
C THR A 824 -3.83 40.33 10.38
N LEU A 825 -2.62 40.44 9.82
CA LEU A 825 -1.53 41.30 10.33
C LEU A 825 -1.68 42.77 9.89
N LEU A 826 -2.25 43.02 8.71
CA LEU A 826 -2.42 44.38 8.16
C LEU A 826 -3.28 45.30 9.04
N PRO A 827 -4.45 44.88 9.59
CA PRO A 827 -5.23 45.69 10.53
C PRO A 827 -4.51 45.94 11.87
N VAL A 828 -3.82 44.94 12.41
CA VAL A 828 -3.11 45.06 13.70
C VAL A 828 -1.91 46.02 13.62
N LEU A 829 -1.19 46.02 12.49
CA LEU A 829 -0.07 46.94 12.26
C LEU A 829 -0.53 48.36 11.90
N SER A 830 -1.75 48.53 11.38
CA SER A 830 -2.32 49.85 11.02
C SER A 830 -3.03 50.57 12.18
N ILE A 831 -3.33 49.90 13.30
CA ILE A 831 -3.93 50.52 14.51
C ILE A 831 -2.86 51.12 15.46
N SER A 832 -1.67 51.44 14.95
CA SER A 832 -0.72 52.30 15.70
C SER A 832 -1.16 53.78 15.71
N SER A 833 -2.26 54.12 15.04
CA SER A 833 -2.87 55.46 15.05
C SER A 833 -4.37 55.36 14.82
N ILE A 834 -5.16 55.24 15.90
CA ILE A 834 -6.45 55.91 16.13
C ILE A 834 -6.84 55.54 17.56
N SER A 835 -6.75 56.53 18.44
CA SER A 835 -7.39 56.55 19.74
C SER A 835 -8.89 56.70 19.54
N ASP A 836 -9.67 55.66 19.81
CA ASP A 836 -11.08 55.84 20.13
C ASP A 836 -11.61 54.78 21.12
N SER A 837 -12.68 55.14 21.79
CA SER A 837 -12.85 55.04 23.23
C SER A 837 -13.60 53.81 23.75
N ASP A 838 -13.59 52.68 23.04
CA ASP A 838 -14.13 51.39 23.53
C ASP A 838 -13.39 50.13 23.01
N GLY A 839 -12.16 50.26 22.49
CA GLY A 839 -11.42 49.17 21.81
C GLY A 839 -10.31 48.45 22.60
N HIS A 840 -10.16 48.70 23.92
CA HIS A 840 -8.95 48.32 24.66
C HIS A 840 -8.76 46.81 24.95
N TYR A 841 -9.79 45.98 24.75
CA TYR A 841 -9.74 44.54 25.09
C TYR A 841 -9.12 43.68 23.98
N LEU A 842 -9.24 44.07 22.70
CA LEU A 842 -8.83 43.25 21.56
C LEU A 842 -7.30 43.25 21.33
N SER A 843 -6.60 44.34 21.67
CA SER A 843 -5.14 44.48 21.47
C SER A 843 -4.33 43.73 22.54
N ARG A 844 -4.77 43.76 23.81
CA ARG A 844 -4.10 43.08 24.93
C ARG A 844 -4.19 41.56 24.83
N GLN A 845 -5.35 41.03 24.45
CA GLN A 845 -5.59 39.59 24.31
C GLN A 845 -4.80 38.98 23.14
N THR A 846 -4.69 39.73 22.03
CA THR A 846 -3.87 39.34 20.87
C THR A 846 -2.36 39.36 21.17
N ALA A 847 -1.89 40.36 21.93
CA ALA A 847 -0.47 40.46 22.32
C ALA A 847 -0.03 39.33 23.25
N VAL A 848 -0.84 39.01 24.27
CA VAL A 848 -0.57 37.90 25.21
C VAL A 848 -0.47 36.56 24.48
N ALA A 849 -1.33 36.34 23.49
CA ALA A 849 -1.32 35.07 22.77
C ALA A 849 -0.19 34.94 21.74
N LEU A 850 0.30 36.05 21.19
CA LEU A 850 1.54 36.06 20.39
C LEU A 850 2.76 35.66 21.24
N ILE A 851 2.83 36.15 22.48
CA ILE A 851 3.88 35.79 23.44
C ILE A 851 3.82 34.29 23.75
N TYR A 852 2.63 33.74 24.05
CA TYR A 852 2.45 32.30 24.25
C TYR A 852 2.82 31.48 23.01
N GLY A 853 2.50 31.96 21.81
CA GLY A 853 2.88 31.33 20.54
C GLY A 853 4.39 31.29 20.32
N CYS A 854 5.10 32.39 20.62
CA CYS A 854 6.56 32.46 20.52
C CYS A 854 7.25 31.52 21.53
N ILE A 855 6.81 31.54 22.79
CA ILE A 855 7.35 30.66 23.84
C ILE A 855 7.11 29.20 23.47
N SER A 856 5.89 28.84 23.07
CA SER A 856 5.54 27.49 22.61
C SER A 856 6.43 27.02 21.47
N SER A 857 6.64 27.86 20.46
CA SER A 857 7.44 27.50 19.27
C SER A 857 8.89 27.22 19.59
N PHE A 858 9.49 28.00 20.49
CA PHE A 858 10.84 27.78 20.98
C PHE A 858 10.95 26.48 21.80
N VAL A 859 10.04 26.28 22.75
CA VAL A 859 10.03 25.10 23.64
C VAL A 859 9.74 23.81 22.85
N LEU A 860 8.81 23.84 21.88
CA LEU A 860 8.52 22.69 21.00
C LEU A 860 9.66 22.39 20.01
N ALA A 861 10.41 23.41 19.57
CA ALA A 861 11.64 23.21 18.80
C ALA A 861 12.72 22.51 19.64
N LEU A 862 12.92 22.95 20.89
CA LEU A 862 13.82 22.30 21.84
C LEU A 862 13.39 20.85 22.12
N HIS A 863 12.10 20.61 22.34
CA HIS A 863 11.52 19.27 22.54
C HIS A 863 11.82 18.34 21.34
N ALA A 864 11.70 18.84 20.10
CA ALA A 864 11.99 18.05 18.90
C ALA A 864 13.46 17.65 18.80
N VAL A 865 14.39 18.53 19.20
CA VAL A 865 15.84 18.23 19.23
C VAL A 865 16.17 17.25 20.35
N LEU A 866 15.69 17.50 21.57
CA LEU A 866 15.92 16.65 22.73
C LEU A 866 15.35 15.23 22.55
N LYS A 867 14.29 15.06 21.75
CA LYS A 867 13.71 13.73 21.47
C LYS A 867 14.72 12.76 20.87
N LYS A 868 15.63 13.23 20.00
CA LYS A 868 16.65 12.38 19.37
C LYS A 868 17.70 11.92 20.39
N SER A 869 18.10 12.82 21.30
CA SER A 869 19.00 12.50 22.42
C SER A 869 18.33 11.57 23.44
N ALA A 870 17.06 11.79 23.77
CA ALA A 870 16.29 10.93 24.68
C ALA A 870 16.14 9.50 24.13
N LEU A 871 15.97 9.35 22.82
CA LEU A 871 15.82 8.04 22.17
C LEU A 871 17.09 7.16 22.32
N VAL A 872 18.28 7.76 22.38
CA VAL A 872 19.53 7.05 22.65
C VAL A 872 19.55 6.46 24.07
N HIS A 873 18.99 7.19 25.05
CA HIS A 873 18.97 6.79 26.46
C HIS A 873 17.96 5.67 26.77
N VAL A 874 16.94 5.49 25.94
CA VAL A 874 15.91 4.45 26.07
C VAL A 874 16.16 3.28 25.08
N GLY A 875 17.42 3.05 24.72
CA GLY A 875 17.81 1.91 23.87
C GLY A 875 17.17 1.91 22.48
N GLN A 876 16.95 3.09 21.89
CA GLN A 876 16.31 3.26 20.58
C GLN A 876 14.85 2.76 20.50
N SER A 877 14.21 2.49 21.64
CA SER A 877 12.81 2.07 21.71
C SER A 877 11.87 3.28 21.63
N VAL A 878 11.18 3.41 20.50
CA VAL A 878 10.16 4.46 20.27
C VAL A 878 8.98 4.29 21.23
N ILE A 879 8.57 3.05 21.45
CA ILE A 879 7.41 2.69 22.28
C ILE A 879 7.66 3.08 23.73
N ALA A 880 8.85 2.78 24.26
CA ALA A 880 9.21 3.13 25.63
C ALA A 880 9.27 4.66 25.83
N LEU A 881 9.82 5.39 24.86
CA LEU A 881 9.85 6.85 24.89
C LEU A 881 8.45 7.47 24.84
N CYS A 882 7.55 6.92 24.02
CA CYS A 882 6.14 7.34 23.96
C CYS A 882 5.38 7.01 25.26
N TYR A 883 5.65 5.86 25.89
CA TYR A 883 5.05 5.48 27.16
C TYR A 883 5.43 6.44 28.29
N PHE A 884 6.73 6.67 28.52
CA PHE A 884 7.19 7.62 29.54
C PHE A 884 6.73 9.05 29.25
N GLY A 885 6.72 9.45 27.97
CA GLY A 885 6.17 10.73 27.53
C GLY A 885 4.70 10.90 27.92
N ASN A 886 3.82 10.03 27.43
CA ASN A 886 2.38 10.15 27.68
C ASN A 886 2.02 10.01 29.16
N LEU A 887 2.72 9.14 29.90
CA LEU A 887 2.52 8.99 31.35
C LEU A 887 2.91 10.25 32.13
N PHE A 888 4.08 10.83 31.83
CA PHE A 888 4.52 12.08 32.47
C PHE A 888 3.57 13.24 32.14
N MET A 889 3.09 13.30 30.89
CA MET A 889 2.12 14.30 30.46
C MET A 889 0.78 14.14 31.18
N ALA A 890 0.25 12.93 31.32
CA ALA A 890 -1.00 12.69 32.05
C ALA A 890 -0.90 13.14 33.52
N VAL A 891 0.19 12.82 34.20
CA VAL A 891 0.44 13.27 35.59
C VAL A 891 0.63 14.79 35.64
N GLY A 892 1.37 15.36 34.70
CA GLY A 892 1.65 16.79 34.63
C GLY A 892 0.43 17.67 34.32
N MET A 893 -0.63 17.12 33.71
CA MET A 893 -1.87 17.86 33.45
C MET A 893 -2.73 18.04 34.70
N ILE A 894 -2.61 17.18 35.71
CA ILE A 894 -3.44 17.26 36.93
C ILE A 894 -3.24 18.59 37.68
N PRO A 895 -2.01 19.06 37.97
CA PRO A 895 -1.80 20.38 38.54
C PRO A 895 -2.33 21.52 37.65
N CYS A 896 -2.22 21.40 36.32
CA CYS A 896 -2.75 22.40 35.40
C CYS A 896 -4.27 22.50 35.45
N MET A 897 -4.98 21.38 35.62
CA MET A 897 -6.43 21.36 35.80
C MET A 897 -6.87 22.04 37.10
N VAL A 898 -6.09 21.89 38.18
CA VAL A 898 -6.35 22.55 39.47
C VAL A 898 -6.13 24.06 39.35
N VAL A 899 -5.02 24.49 38.75
CA VAL A 899 -4.70 25.92 38.57
C VAL A 899 -5.72 26.64 37.70
N ASN A 900 -6.32 25.97 36.71
CA ASN A 900 -7.37 26.53 35.86
C ASN A 900 -8.80 26.33 36.39
N ALA A 901 -8.97 25.77 37.59
CA ALA A 901 -10.27 25.50 38.20
C ALA A 901 -11.22 24.63 37.34
N GLU A 902 -10.69 23.82 36.42
CA GLU A 902 -11.49 22.91 35.58
C GLU A 902 -12.16 21.81 36.40
N PHE A 903 -11.53 21.40 37.51
CA PHE A 903 -12.06 20.35 38.38
C PHE A 903 -13.39 20.77 39.06
N SER A 904 -13.47 22.02 39.52
CA SER A 904 -14.70 22.57 40.09
C SER A 904 -15.80 22.72 39.04
N LEU A 905 -15.45 23.12 37.82
CA LEU A 905 -16.40 23.28 36.72
C LEU A 905 -16.97 21.93 36.24
N LEU A 906 -16.12 20.91 36.12
CA LEU A 906 -16.54 19.54 35.82
C LEU A 906 -17.49 18.99 36.87
N TYR A 907 -17.17 19.22 38.16
CA TYR A 907 -18.00 18.76 39.27
C TYR A 907 -19.38 19.42 39.25
N GLN A 908 -19.44 20.73 38.98
CA GLN A 908 -20.69 21.47 38.89
C GLN A 908 -21.55 21.00 37.69
N ARG A 909 -20.95 20.86 36.50
CA ARG A 909 -21.63 20.37 35.28
C ARG A 909 -22.13 18.92 35.42
N PHE A 910 -21.42 18.08 36.17
CA PHE A 910 -21.82 16.70 36.43
C PHE A 910 -23.06 16.61 37.33
N LEU A 911 -23.21 17.55 38.28
CA LEU A 911 -24.38 17.63 39.17
C LEU A 911 -25.61 18.26 38.49
N GLU A 912 -25.41 19.23 37.61
CA GLU A 912 -26.49 19.90 36.87
C GLU A 912 -27.05 19.04 35.73
N GLY A 913 -26.22 18.18 35.12
CA GLY A 913 -26.64 17.13 34.18
C GLY A 913 -27.10 17.60 32.80
N THR A 914 -27.28 18.91 32.57
CA THR A 914 -27.86 19.52 31.37
C THR A 914 -26.98 19.49 30.11
N THR A 915 -25.72 19.04 30.22
CA THR A 915 -24.80 18.93 29.08
C THR A 915 -24.88 17.53 28.45
N ASP A 916 -25.19 17.44 27.14
CA ASP A 916 -25.01 16.20 26.37
C ASP A 916 -23.51 15.89 26.23
N TRP A 917 -23.01 14.96 27.06
CA TRP A 917 -21.59 14.60 27.12
C TRP A 917 -21.11 13.77 25.92
N THR A 918 -22.00 13.37 25.02
CA THR A 918 -21.67 12.45 23.91
C THR A 918 -20.60 13.04 23.00
N THR A 919 -20.71 14.32 22.61
CA THR A 919 -19.73 15.01 21.77
C THR A 919 -18.35 15.09 22.43
N PHE A 920 -18.30 15.43 23.72
CA PHE A 920 -17.04 15.53 24.47
C PHE A 920 -16.40 14.16 24.71
N ALA A 921 -17.19 13.14 25.09
CA ALA A 921 -16.71 11.80 25.38
C ALA A 921 -16.23 11.07 24.10
N VAL A 922 -17.04 11.09 23.04
CA VAL A 922 -16.67 10.50 21.74
C VAL A 922 -15.52 11.28 21.11
N GLY A 923 -15.57 12.61 21.17
CA GLY A 923 -14.48 13.48 20.71
C GLY A 923 -13.16 13.20 21.43
N SER A 924 -13.19 13.05 22.76
CA SER A 924 -12.02 12.69 23.59
C SER A 924 -11.49 11.29 23.28
N ALA A 925 -12.38 10.32 23.06
CA ALA A 925 -11.99 8.95 22.71
C ALA A 925 -11.31 8.89 21.33
N VAL A 926 -11.92 9.49 20.31
CA VAL A 926 -11.39 9.56 18.94
C VAL A 926 -10.05 10.29 18.93
N THR A 927 -9.98 11.46 19.55
CA THR A 927 -8.74 12.25 19.60
C THR A 927 -7.66 11.57 20.44
N GLY A 928 -8.00 10.84 21.50
CA GLY A 928 -7.04 10.04 22.27
C GLY A 928 -6.38 8.93 21.44
N VAL A 929 -7.17 8.20 20.64
CA VAL A 929 -6.67 7.14 19.74
C VAL A 929 -5.79 7.71 18.62
N PHE A 930 -6.26 8.76 17.94
CA PHE A 930 -5.48 9.38 16.86
C PHE A 930 -4.25 10.13 17.39
N GLY A 931 -4.36 10.78 18.56
CA GLY A 931 -3.25 11.43 19.27
C GLY A 931 -2.15 10.43 19.64
N PHE A 932 -2.53 9.24 20.10
CA PHE A 932 -1.60 8.13 20.35
C PHE A 932 -0.83 7.72 19.08
N LEU A 933 -1.55 7.45 17.98
CA LEU A 933 -0.94 7.01 16.72
C LEU A 933 -0.02 8.10 16.13
N LEU A 934 -0.40 9.36 16.26
CA LEU A 934 0.43 10.51 15.89
C LEU A 934 1.70 10.61 16.73
N GLY A 935 1.59 10.39 18.05
CA GLY A 935 2.72 10.40 18.96
C GLY A 935 3.80 9.39 18.54
N ILE A 936 3.38 8.15 18.24
CA ILE A 936 4.28 7.10 17.74
C ILE A 936 4.87 7.46 16.37
N SER A 937 4.03 7.90 15.44
CA SER A 937 4.43 8.25 14.07
C SER A 937 5.49 9.37 14.05
N SER A 938 5.29 10.44 14.84
CA SER A 938 6.25 11.54 14.97
C SER A 938 7.56 11.12 15.63
N ALA A 939 7.50 10.25 16.65
CA ALA A 939 8.71 9.74 17.30
C ALA A 939 9.51 8.81 16.37
N LEU A 940 8.83 7.95 15.60
CA LEU A 940 9.46 7.09 14.58
C LEU A 940 10.04 7.91 13.42
N SER A 941 9.34 8.95 12.98
CA SER A 941 9.83 9.85 11.93
C SER A 941 11.12 10.56 12.35
N ILE A 942 11.18 11.08 13.58
CA ILE A 942 12.41 11.72 14.12
C ILE A 942 13.53 10.70 14.31
N LYS A 943 13.22 9.46 14.72
CA LYS A 943 14.20 8.36 14.82
C LYS A 943 14.91 8.11 13.49
N VAL A 944 14.13 7.91 12.42
CA VAL A 944 14.64 7.54 11.09
C VAL A 944 15.24 8.73 10.34
N THR A 945 14.92 9.95 10.74
CA THR A 945 15.39 11.18 10.07
C THR A 945 16.18 12.10 11.02
N ASN A 946 15.81 13.38 11.10
CA ASN A 946 16.33 14.35 12.03
C ASN A 946 15.24 15.41 12.34
N PRO A 947 15.38 16.18 13.44
CA PRO A 947 14.37 17.16 13.86
C PRO A 947 14.02 18.18 12.76
N VAL A 948 15.02 18.65 12.01
CA VAL A 948 14.83 19.62 10.91
C VAL A 948 14.00 19.04 9.76
N THR A 949 14.30 17.81 9.34
CA THR A 949 13.59 17.11 8.26
C THR A 949 12.15 16.79 8.67
N HIS A 950 11.94 16.44 9.94
CA HIS A 950 10.60 16.28 10.51
C HIS A 950 9.80 17.59 10.48
N MET A 951 10.44 18.75 10.71
CA MET A 951 9.78 20.06 10.61
C MET A 951 9.40 20.43 9.16
N PHE A 952 10.27 20.19 8.17
CA PHE A 952 9.90 20.36 6.74
C PHE A 952 8.76 19.41 6.33
N SER A 953 8.79 18.16 6.81
CA SER A 953 7.68 17.23 6.59
C SER A 953 6.39 17.70 7.27
N SER A 954 6.49 18.35 8.43
CA SER A 954 5.34 18.93 9.14
C SER A 954 4.76 20.14 8.40
N ALA A 955 5.60 20.99 7.79
CA ALA A 955 5.17 22.10 6.94
C ALA A 955 4.44 21.62 5.67
N ALA A 956 4.96 20.58 5.01
CA ALA A 956 4.29 19.95 3.88
C ALA A 956 2.94 19.29 4.27
N LYS A 957 2.86 18.70 5.48
CA LYS A 957 1.60 18.27 6.11
C LYS A 957 0.62 19.45 6.24
N GLY A 958 1.08 20.60 6.69
CA GLY A 958 0.25 21.79 6.90
C GLY A 958 -0.35 22.30 5.59
N VAL A 959 0.45 22.38 4.52
CA VAL A 959 -0.05 22.73 3.19
C VAL A 959 -1.08 21.73 2.68
N PHE A 960 -0.81 20.43 2.83
CA PHE A 960 -1.75 19.40 2.42
C PHE A 960 -3.05 19.48 3.23
N GLN A 961 -2.97 19.77 4.53
CA GLN A 961 -4.12 20.01 5.38
C GLN A 961 -4.90 21.26 4.96
N THR A 962 -4.25 22.33 4.52
CA THR A 962 -4.94 23.54 4.02
C THR A 962 -5.59 23.29 2.66
N PHE A 963 -4.97 22.50 1.77
CA PHE A 963 -5.63 22.07 0.54
C PHE A 963 -6.84 21.19 0.82
N LEU A 964 -6.69 20.21 1.73
CA LEU A 964 -7.79 19.40 2.23
C LEU A 964 -8.84 20.26 2.95
N GLY A 965 -8.39 21.35 3.59
CA GLY A 965 -9.17 22.26 4.42
C GLY A 965 -9.88 23.40 3.69
N MET A 966 -9.46 23.78 2.48
CA MET A 966 -10.21 24.71 1.59
C MET A 966 -11.00 23.92 0.54
N TRP A 967 -10.75 22.60 0.46
CA TRP A 967 -11.82 21.64 0.31
C TRP A 967 -12.79 21.78 1.51
N LEU A 968 -12.35 21.66 2.78
CA LEU A 968 -13.23 21.92 3.94
C LEU A 968 -13.97 23.25 3.88
N PHE A 969 -15.24 23.16 4.27
CA PHE A 969 -16.22 24.25 4.31
C PHE A 969 -16.39 25.01 2.98
N SER A 970 -15.70 24.57 1.90
CA SER A 970 -15.52 25.37 0.69
C SER A 970 -14.96 26.77 1.01
N ASP A 971 -13.97 26.84 1.90
CA ASP A 971 -13.43 28.10 2.42
C ASP A 971 -12.79 28.95 1.30
N ILE A 972 -13.12 30.25 1.24
CA ILE A 972 -12.72 31.12 0.12
C ILE A 972 -11.20 31.27 0.10
N LEU A 973 -10.61 30.87 -1.03
CA LEU A 973 -9.17 30.96 -1.30
C LEU A 973 -8.71 32.42 -1.44
N THR A 974 -8.40 33.09 -0.33
CA THR A 974 -7.79 34.43 -0.40
C THR A 974 -6.47 34.35 -1.15
N LEU A 975 -6.18 35.37 -1.97
CA LEU A 975 -4.97 35.43 -2.79
C LEU A 975 -3.69 35.22 -1.93
N SER A 976 -3.68 35.77 -0.72
CA SER A 976 -2.62 35.62 0.29
C SER A 976 -2.39 34.17 0.75
N ARG A 977 -3.46 33.40 0.97
CA ARG A 977 -3.38 31.97 1.34
C ARG A 977 -2.86 31.12 0.17
N ALA A 978 -3.25 31.45 -1.06
CA ALA A 978 -2.73 30.79 -2.26
C ALA A 978 -1.22 31.02 -2.44
N TYR A 979 -0.76 32.27 -2.30
CA TYR A 979 0.67 32.60 -2.36
C TYR A 979 1.47 31.93 -1.22
N SER A 980 0.95 31.95 0.01
CA SER A 980 1.55 31.26 1.16
C SER A 980 1.80 29.77 0.88
N ILE A 981 0.77 29.07 0.38
CA ILE A 981 0.85 27.66 0.03
C ILE A 981 1.88 27.39 -1.07
N ALA A 982 1.90 28.21 -2.12
CA ALA A 982 2.86 28.08 -3.22
C ALA A 982 4.31 28.25 -2.72
N ILE A 983 4.56 29.24 -1.87
CA ILE A 983 5.88 29.52 -1.29
C ILE A 983 6.34 28.39 -0.37
N ILE A 984 5.48 27.90 0.54
CA ILE A 984 5.82 26.79 1.45
C ILE A 984 6.12 25.51 0.65
N THR A 985 5.31 25.22 -0.38
CA THR A 985 5.52 24.05 -1.26
C THR A 985 6.83 24.16 -2.03
N GLY A 986 7.12 25.33 -2.61
CA GLY A 986 8.38 25.59 -3.31
C GLY A 986 9.59 25.38 -2.40
N GLY A 987 9.56 25.93 -1.18
CA GLY A 987 10.63 25.79 -0.19
C GLY A 987 10.84 24.34 0.29
N THR A 988 9.76 23.59 0.53
CA THR A 988 9.84 22.16 0.92
C THR A 988 10.32 21.26 -0.21
N VAL A 989 9.90 21.51 -1.45
CA VAL A 989 10.42 20.81 -2.65
C VAL A 989 11.90 21.11 -2.84
N TYR A 990 12.31 22.37 -2.69
CA TYR A 990 13.72 22.78 -2.78
C TYR A 990 14.59 22.10 -1.71
N PHE A 991 14.14 22.08 -0.45
CA PHE A 991 14.82 21.34 0.63
C PHE A 991 14.94 19.83 0.32
N THR A 992 13.86 19.22 -0.18
CA THR A 992 13.85 17.79 -0.53
C THR A 992 14.83 17.50 -1.66
N TYR A 993 14.89 18.37 -2.66
CA TYR A 993 15.85 18.28 -3.75
C TYR A 993 17.30 18.36 -3.24
N LEU A 994 17.60 19.29 -2.33
CA LEU A 994 18.92 19.40 -1.69
C LEU A 994 19.32 18.14 -0.91
N GLN A 995 18.37 17.51 -0.21
CA GLN A 995 18.60 16.24 0.51
C GLN A 995 18.79 15.04 -0.43
N THR A 996 18.28 15.10 -1.66
CA THR A 996 18.47 14.03 -2.66
C THR A 996 19.76 14.16 -3.47
N ARG A 997 20.44 15.31 -3.42
CA ARG A 997 21.74 15.44 -4.06
C ARG A 997 22.74 14.50 -3.36
N PRO A 998 23.58 13.78 -4.11
CA PRO A 998 24.68 13.05 -3.50
C PRO A 998 25.53 14.08 -2.76
N LYS A 999 25.54 13.99 -1.42
CA LYS A 999 26.48 14.79 -0.64
C LYS A 999 27.88 14.43 -1.17
N PRO A 1000 28.74 15.42 -1.49
CA PRO A 1000 30.16 15.14 -1.66
C PRO A 1000 30.57 14.29 -0.45
N ARG A 1001 31.38 13.25 -0.66
CA ARG A 1001 32.05 12.60 0.46
C ARG A 1001 32.81 13.70 1.21
N GLU A 1002 32.20 14.26 2.25
CA GLU A 1002 33.00 14.63 3.41
C GLU A 1002 33.77 13.36 3.73
N ARG A 1003 35.09 13.49 3.74
CA ARG A 1003 35.93 12.52 4.41
C ARG A 1003 35.36 12.43 5.82
N LEU A 1004 34.47 11.47 6.04
CA LEU A 1004 34.42 10.81 7.33
C LEU A 1004 35.87 10.42 7.55
N ALA A 1005 36.52 11.10 8.49
CA ALA A 1005 37.55 10.46 9.28
C ALA A 1005 36.89 9.15 9.74
N GLY A 1006 37.17 8.10 8.97
CA GLY A 1006 36.74 6.77 9.34
C GLY A 1006 37.48 6.38 10.62
N PRO A 1007 37.05 5.32 11.29
CA PRO A 1007 37.77 4.71 12.40
C PRO A 1007 39.09 4.03 11.95
N GLN A 1008 39.80 4.60 10.97
CA GLN A 1008 41.20 4.28 10.65
C GLN A 1008 42.16 5.16 11.45
N ASN A 1009 41.82 6.43 11.72
CA ASN A 1009 42.70 7.31 12.49
C ASN A 1009 42.75 6.97 13.99
N ASP A 1010 41.72 6.32 14.54
CA ASP A 1010 41.74 5.90 15.95
C ASP A 1010 42.46 4.56 16.15
N VAL A 1011 42.45 3.68 15.13
CA VAL A 1011 43.27 2.45 15.13
C VAL A 1011 44.73 2.78 14.86
N GLU A 1012 45.03 3.74 13.98
CA GLU A 1012 46.40 4.18 13.72
C GLU A 1012 46.97 4.98 14.90
N LYS A 1013 46.17 5.84 15.57
CA LYS A 1013 46.56 6.48 16.84
C LYS A 1013 46.66 5.52 18.02
N GLN A 1014 45.81 4.49 18.11
CA GLN A 1014 45.96 3.45 19.15
C GLN A 1014 47.17 2.56 18.87
N MET A 1015 47.46 2.23 17.62
CA MET A 1015 48.61 1.41 17.23
C MET A 1015 49.94 2.19 17.34
N ASP A 1016 49.92 3.51 17.17
CA ASP A 1016 51.08 4.38 17.43
C ASP A 1016 51.28 4.65 18.93
N SER A 1017 50.20 4.77 19.71
CA SER A 1017 50.28 4.87 21.18
C SER A 1017 50.75 3.55 21.82
N GLU A 1018 50.31 2.41 21.29
CA GLU A 1018 50.74 1.08 21.74
C GLU A 1018 52.19 0.77 21.32
N LYS A 1019 52.64 1.26 20.15
CA LYS A 1019 54.05 1.23 19.75
C LYS A 1019 54.93 2.15 20.59
N GLN A 1020 54.46 3.33 20.99
CA GLN A 1020 55.20 4.22 21.90
C GLN A 1020 55.33 3.61 23.29
N ILE A 1021 54.27 3.01 23.84
CA ILE A 1021 54.32 2.32 25.14
C ILE A 1021 55.22 1.08 25.10
N LEU A 1022 55.31 0.37 23.96
CA LEU A 1022 56.23 -0.76 23.77
C LEU A 1022 57.69 -0.34 23.56
N LEU A 1023 57.93 0.84 22.97
CA LEU A 1023 59.28 1.42 22.84
C LEU A 1023 59.79 1.97 24.18
N GLU A 1024 58.92 2.57 24.98
CA GLU A 1024 59.24 3.08 26.33
C GLU A 1024 59.50 1.93 27.33
N LYS A 1025 58.76 0.81 27.23
CA LYS A 1025 59.06 -0.40 28.01
C LYS A 1025 60.36 -1.11 27.62
N ASN A 1026 60.78 -0.99 26.36
CA ASN A 1026 62.03 -1.58 25.90
C ASN A 1026 63.25 -0.70 26.21
N SER A 1027 63.10 0.62 26.36
CA SER A 1027 64.18 1.50 26.83
C SER A 1027 64.46 1.35 28.33
N ASP A 1028 63.44 1.08 29.14
CA ASP A 1028 63.58 0.85 30.59
C ASP A 1028 64.13 -0.54 30.95
N SER A 1029 64.38 -1.40 29.96
CA SER A 1029 65.00 -2.72 30.13
C SER A 1029 66.47 -2.77 29.67
N GLN A 1030 67.03 -1.63 29.21
CA GLN A 1030 68.44 -1.49 28.79
C GLN A 1030 69.17 -0.30 29.45
N ALA A 1031 68.59 0.30 30.49
CA ALA A 1031 69.28 1.06 31.52
C ALA A 1031 69.18 0.28 32.84
#